data_AF-A0A401L1A3-F1
#
_entry.id   AF-A0A401L1A3-F1
#
_cell.length_a   1.000
_cell.length_b   1.000
_cell.length_c   1.000
_cell.angle_alpha   90.00
_cell.angle_beta   90.00
_cell.angle_gamma   90.00
#
_symmetry.space_group_name_H-M   'P 1'
#
loop_
_entity.id
_entity.type
_entity.pdbx_description
1 polymer ?
#
loop_
_entity_poly.entity_id
_entity_poly.type
_entity_poly.pdbx_seq_one_letter_code
_entity_poly.pdbx_strand_id
1 'polypeptide(L)'
;MFSGRFGVLLTALAALSAAAPTPLDVRSVSTSTLDELQLFAQWSAAAYCSNNIDSDDSNVTCTADACPSVEEASTKMLLEFDLTNNFGGTAGFLAADNTNKRLVVAFRGSSTIKNWIADLDFILQDNDDLCTGCKVHTGFWKAWEAAADNLTSKIKSAMSTYSGYTLYFTGHSLGGALATLGATVLRNDGYSVELYTYGCPRVGNYALAEHITSQGSGANFRVTHLNDIVPRLPPMDFGFSQPSPEYWITSGTGASVTASDIELIEGINSTAGNAGEATVDVLAHLCCRIPGFQQQSPPGPPWFSFIISSAGRRFTLILRRRNSLRIGQLTRTAARIDLTDPTLPRLVPVSPPPPLPAMLFFRGGVNSPRRRNQEKAIFCTILIIYALYFLFFAGSSDPKRSETSAEDAVKGGPHRDSRSGKASPSASASRQRQALDKDMVVASMKGDDVSWLYTYFPEWHKSIYVADDKKAPLTVALNKGRESMVYLTYIIDNYDNLPDSVLFIHSQRYQWHNDDPYYDGVPVLRNFQVPYLQKQGYVNLRCAWVLGCPAEIHPLSDTHRNDVHAGEYFKTGFMELFPGAEVPEEVGVSCCAQFAVTRWKIRERPKSDYVRYRKWLTETTLPDDLSGRIMEYSWHMIFGKGPVYCPTAEECYCKVFGLCNLDCPTEGDCAGRYVLPPYSSLPKGWPYVGWKGQKQDPSKGLPEA
;
A
#
# COMPACT_ATOMS: atom_id res chain seq x y z
N MET A 1 -75.20 -8.06 -62.61
CA MET A 1 -74.90 -7.38 -63.89
C MET A 1 -73.55 -6.72 -63.77
N PHE A 2 -72.72 -6.77 -64.84
CA PHE A 2 -71.46 -6.06 -65.06
C PHE A 2 -70.31 -6.20 -64.04
N SER A 3 -69.08 -6.19 -64.58
CA SER A 3 -67.85 -6.54 -63.88
C SER A 3 -67.00 -5.30 -63.57
N GLY A 4 -66.57 -5.14 -62.32
CA GLY A 4 -65.55 -4.16 -61.91
C GLY A 4 -64.13 -4.67 -62.23
N ARG A 5 -63.21 -3.75 -62.53
CA ARG A 5 -61.83 -4.09 -62.94
C ARG A 5 -60.89 -4.37 -61.75
N PHE A 6 -59.93 -5.26 -61.98
CA PHE A 6 -58.76 -5.43 -61.11
C PHE A 6 -57.93 -4.15 -61.03
N GLY A 7 -57.44 -3.84 -59.83
CA GLY A 7 -56.38 -2.88 -59.53
C GLY A 7 -55.62 -3.38 -58.30
N VAL A 8 -54.29 -3.43 -58.35
CA VAL A 8 -53.48 -4.12 -57.33
C VAL A 8 -53.42 -3.31 -56.04
N LEU A 9 -53.86 -3.92 -54.93
CA LEU A 9 -53.56 -3.44 -53.59
C LEU A 9 -52.19 -4.00 -53.17
N LEU A 10 -51.26 -3.13 -52.80
CA LEU A 10 -50.02 -3.49 -52.13
C LEU A 10 -49.84 -2.52 -50.96
N THR A 11 -50.09 -3.02 -49.75
CA THR A 11 -50.24 -2.19 -48.55
C THR A 11 -48.91 -1.70 -48.02
N ALA A 12 -48.79 -0.39 -47.81
CA ALA A 12 -47.67 0.18 -47.08
C ALA A 12 -47.75 -0.18 -45.58
N LEU A 13 -46.63 -0.63 -45.03
CA LEU A 13 -46.39 -0.73 -43.59
C LEU A 13 -44.99 -0.17 -43.35
N ALA A 14 -44.91 0.97 -42.66
CA ALA A 14 -43.64 1.63 -42.39
C ALA A 14 -42.90 0.88 -41.28
N ALA A 15 -41.69 0.42 -41.58
CA ALA A 15 -40.79 -0.12 -40.55
C ALA A 15 -40.23 1.04 -39.72
N LEU A 16 -40.61 1.10 -38.44
CA LEU A 16 -39.91 1.90 -37.45
C LEU A 16 -38.56 1.24 -37.15
N SER A 17 -37.55 1.58 -37.94
CA SER A 17 -36.16 1.24 -37.66
C SER A 17 -35.73 1.93 -36.37
N ALA A 18 -35.73 1.20 -35.25
CA ALA A 18 -35.00 1.65 -34.07
C ALA A 18 -33.53 1.79 -34.45
N ALA A 19 -32.98 3.00 -34.36
CA ALA A 19 -31.56 3.22 -34.59
C ALA A 19 -30.78 2.41 -33.56
N ALA A 20 -29.90 1.53 -34.03
CA ALA A 20 -28.91 0.91 -33.14
C ALA A 20 -28.08 2.03 -32.48
N PRO A 21 -27.68 1.90 -31.21
CA PRO A 21 -26.72 2.84 -30.62
C PRO A 21 -25.46 2.84 -31.49
N THR A 22 -25.02 4.03 -31.88
CA THR A 22 -23.71 4.21 -32.50
C THR A 22 -22.64 3.65 -31.56
N PRO A 23 -21.58 3.00 -32.07
CA PRO A 23 -20.39 2.72 -31.26
C PRO A 23 -19.96 4.00 -30.54
N LEU A 24 -19.54 3.88 -29.28
CA LEU A 24 -18.94 5.01 -28.57
C LEU A 24 -17.66 5.39 -29.31
N ASP A 25 -17.59 6.65 -29.74
CA ASP A 25 -16.47 7.19 -30.50
C ASP A 25 -15.28 7.35 -29.55
N VAL A 26 -14.28 6.48 -29.67
CA VAL A 26 -13.12 6.45 -28.76
C VAL A 26 -12.31 7.73 -28.99
N ARG A 27 -12.42 8.66 -28.04
CA ARG A 27 -11.70 9.94 -28.05
C ARG A 27 -10.21 9.72 -27.82
N SER A 28 -9.50 9.41 -28.89
CA SER A 28 -8.06 9.53 -29.00
C SER A 28 -7.61 10.97 -28.74
N VAL A 29 -6.43 11.13 -28.15
CA VAL A 29 -5.88 12.45 -27.83
C VAL A 29 -5.31 13.13 -29.08
N SER A 30 -5.09 14.45 -29.01
CA SER A 30 -4.33 15.14 -30.06
C SER A 30 -2.85 14.78 -30.00
N THR A 31 -2.11 14.87 -31.12
CA THR A 31 -0.65 14.63 -31.10
C THR A 31 0.05 15.61 -30.16
N SER A 32 -0.33 16.89 -30.16
CA SER A 32 0.23 17.88 -29.21
C SER A 32 -0.10 17.58 -27.74
N THR A 33 -1.16 16.82 -27.46
CA THR A 33 -1.41 16.29 -26.11
C THR A 33 -0.45 15.14 -25.79
N LEU A 34 -0.25 14.20 -26.73
CA LEU A 34 0.74 13.13 -26.57
C LEU A 34 2.15 13.71 -26.35
N ASP A 35 2.54 14.73 -27.11
CA ASP A 35 3.86 15.36 -27.05
C ASP A 35 4.12 15.99 -25.65
N GLU A 36 3.17 16.77 -25.10
CA GLU A 36 3.29 17.31 -23.74
C GLU A 36 3.21 16.20 -22.66
N LEU A 37 2.36 15.18 -22.84
CA LEU A 37 2.31 14.02 -21.93
C LEU A 37 3.63 13.24 -21.92
N GLN A 38 4.34 13.13 -23.04
CA GLN A 38 5.67 12.51 -23.11
C GLN A 38 6.76 13.42 -22.52
N LEU A 39 6.64 14.74 -22.65
CA LEU A 39 7.57 15.70 -22.04
C LEU A 39 7.47 15.72 -20.51
N PHE A 40 6.27 15.78 -19.93
CA PHE A 40 6.12 15.80 -18.46
C PHE A 40 6.36 14.44 -17.79
N ALA A 41 6.33 13.35 -18.58
CA ALA A 41 6.88 12.05 -18.20
C ALA A 41 8.42 12.10 -18.09
N GLN A 42 9.12 12.72 -19.05
CA GLN A 42 10.57 12.95 -18.95
C GLN A 42 10.94 13.82 -17.75
N TRP A 43 10.18 14.88 -17.45
CA TRP A 43 10.39 15.67 -16.23
C TRP A 43 10.13 14.85 -14.95
N SER A 44 9.16 13.94 -14.95
CA SER A 44 8.94 13.00 -13.83
C SER A 44 10.09 11.99 -13.68
N ALA A 45 10.66 11.51 -14.79
CA ALA A 45 11.81 10.62 -14.79
C ALA A 45 13.09 11.33 -14.32
N ALA A 46 13.30 12.60 -14.72
CA ALA A 46 14.43 13.41 -14.32
C ALA A 46 14.53 13.59 -12.79
N ALA A 47 13.40 13.59 -12.07
CA ALA A 47 13.35 13.62 -10.60
C ALA A 47 13.88 12.33 -9.93
N TYR A 48 14.07 11.23 -10.66
CA TYR A 48 14.75 10.03 -10.16
C TYR A 48 16.27 10.02 -10.41
N CYS A 49 16.79 10.90 -11.28
CA CYS A 49 18.22 11.00 -11.54
C CYS A 49 18.93 11.70 -10.38
N SER A 50 19.80 11.01 -9.66
CA SER A 50 20.49 11.53 -8.46
C SER A 50 21.30 12.81 -8.72
N ASN A 51 21.79 13.00 -9.95
CA ASN A 51 22.47 14.20 -10.40
C ASN A 51 21.57 15.44 -10.60
N ASN A 52 20.27 15.37 -10.26
CA ASN A 52 19.32 16.49 -10.23
C ASN A 52 18.73 16.70 -8.81
N ILE A 53 19.38 16.15 -7.78
CA ILE A 53 18.90 16.13 -6.38
C ILE A 53 19.98 16.68 -5.41
N ASP A 54 21.22 16.86 -5.88
CA ASP A 54 22.38 17.41 -5.15
C ASP A 54 23.34 18.12 -6.13
N SER A 55 22.84 19.16 -6.82
CA SER A 55 23.45 19.84 -7.97
C SER A 55 23.03 21.32 -8.11
N ASP A 56 23.21 22.13 -7.07
CA ASP A 56 22.91 23.57 -7.07
C ASP A 56 23.43 24.31 -8.34
N ASP A 57 22.57 25.13 -8.96
CA ASP A 57 22.79 25.92 -10.18
C ASP A 57 23.05 25.14 -11.50
N SER A 58 22.80 23.83 -11.53
CA SER A 58 23.01 22.95 -12.70
C SER A 58 21.97 23.09 -13.84
N ASN A 59 22.24 22.42 -14.97
CA ASN A 59 21.23 22.03 -15.95
C ASN A 59 20.62 20.67 -15.55
N VAL A 60 19.31 20.51 -15.70
CA VAL A 60 18.63 19.22 -15.50
C VAL A 60 19.11 18.24 -16.57
N THR A 61 19.68 17.11 -16.15
CA THR A 61 20.34 16.12 -17.01
C THR A 61 20.02 14.69 -16.58
N CYS A 62 20.11 13.71 -17.47
CA CYS A 62 19.63 12.37 -17.24
C CYS A 62 20.58 11.28 -17.76
N THR A 63 20.83 10.27 -16.91
CA THR A 63 21.51 9.04 -17.34
C THR A 63 20.67 8.27 -18.36
N ALA A 64 21.31 7.61 -19.32
CA ALA A 64 20.69 6.62 -20.22
C ALA A 64 19.50 7.15 -21.05
N ASP A 65 19.65 8.35 -21.63
CA ASP A 65 18.68 9.00 -22.52
C ASP A 65 17.27 9.13 -21.89
N ALA A 66 17.22 9.40 -20.58
CA ALA A 66 15.99 9.41 -19.79
C ALA A 66 15.26 10.78 -19.73
N CYS A 67 15.85 11.87 -20.23
CA CYS A 67 15.09 13.10 -20.45
C CYS A 67 15.61 13.96 -21.64
N PRO A 68 15.79 13.39 -22.84
CA PRO A 68 16.41 14.07 -23.98
C PRO A 68 15.72 15.38 -24.37
N SER A 69 14.39 15.46 -24.30
CA SER A 69 13.63 16.69 -24.60
C SER A 69 13.72 17.75 -23.49
N VAL A 70 14.18 17.37 -22.29
CA VAL A 70 14.53 18.28 -21.19
C VAL A 70 15.98 18.74 -21.32
N GLU A 71 16.88 17.86 -21.74
CA GLU A 71 18.30 18.16 -22.00
C GLU A 71 18.52 19.02 -23.26
N GLU A 72 17.63 18.95 -24.25
CA GLU A 72 17.56 19.89 -25.39
C GLU A 72 17.13 21.31 -24.98
N ALA A 73 16.50 21.47 -23.81
CA ALA A 73 16.04 22.77 -23.31
C ALA A 73 17.12 23.48 -22.46
N SER A 74 17.10 24.82 -22.47
CA SER A 74 17.94 25.63 -21.60
C SER A 74 17.35 25.64 -20.18
N THR A 75 17.50 24.52 -19.48
CA THR A 75 17.08 24.37 -18.09
C THR A 75 18.05 25.07 -17.13
N LYS A 76 17.57 25.45 -15.95
CA LYS A 76 18.37 25.92 -14.81
C LYS A 76 17.74 25.45 -13.52
N MET A 77 18.51 24.78 -12.67
CA MET A 77 18.08 24.39 -11.34
C MET A 77 17.87 25.63 -10.45
N LEU A 78 16.74 25.72 -9.75
CA LEU A 78 16.43 26.83 -8.84
C LEU A 78 16.40 26.40 -7.37
N LEU A 79 15.92 25.19 -7.09
CA LEU A 79 15.92 24.57 -5.77
C LEU A 79 15.79 23.07 -5.94
N GLU A 80 16.67 22.32 -5.31
CA GLU A 80 16.49 20.89 -5.07
C GLU A 80 16.00 20.67 -3.64
N PHE A 81 15.35 19.55 -3.39
CA PHE A 81 15.02 19.11 -2.05
C PHE A 81 15.15 17.59 -1.99
N ASP A 82 15.96 17.09 -1.04
CA ASP A 82 15.88 15.70 -0.59
C ASP A 82 15.57 15.68 0.91
N LEU A 83 14.37 15.20 1.21
CA LEU A 83 13.81 15.03 2.55
C LEU A 83 13.57 13.54 2.84
N THR A 84 14.39 12.64 2.26
CA THR A 84 14.40 11.20 2.57
C THR A 84 14.57 10.89 4.05
N ASN A 85 15.28 11.76 4.77
CA ASN A 85 15.46 11.71 6.23
C ASN A 85 14.21 12.13 7.04
N ASN A 86 13.12 12.54 6.39
CA ASN A 86 11.85 12.94 7.00
C ASN A 86 10.69 12.02 6.57
N PHE A 87 9.52 12.20 7.20
CA PHE A 87 8.30 11.45 6.88
C PHE A 87 7.96 11.51 5.37
N GLY A 88 7.90 10.34 4.73
CA GLY A 88 7.40 10.19 3.37
C GLY A 88 8.44 10.32 2.24
N GLY A 89 9.74 10.24 2.53
CA GLY A 89 10.77 9.93 1.51
C GLY A 89 10.93 10.97 0.39
N THR A 90 10.45 12.19 0.61
CA THR A 90 10.16 13.17 -0.44
C THR A 90 11.43 13.78 -1.03
N ALA A 91 11.62 13.64 -2.33
CA ALA A 91 12.65 14.36 -3.06
C ALA A 91 12.12 14.92 -4.39
N GLY A 92 12.84 15.87 -4.95
CA GLY A 92 12.48 16.53 -6.20
C GLY A 92 13.18 17.87 -6.37
N PHE A 93 12.70 18.64 -7.33
CA PHE A 93 13.27 19.95 -7.65
C PHE A 93 12.25 20.95 -8.21
N LEU A 94 12.65 22.22 -8.23
CA LEU A 94 12.10 23.31 -9.01
C LEU A 94 13.17 23.79 -10.00
N ALA A 95 12.86 23.75 -11.30
CA ALA A 95 13.72 24.23 -12.38
C ALA A 95 13.02 25.25 -13.29
N ALA A 96 13.79 26.11 -13.95
CA ALA A 96 13.32 27.00 -15.00
C ALA A 96 13.77 26.49 -16.38
N ASP A 97 12.82 26.20 -17.27
CA ASP A 97 13.02 25.97 -18.70
C ASP A 97 12.93 27.33 -19.42
N ASN A 98 14.09 27.86 -19.79
CA ASN A 98 14.22 29.16 -20.45
C ASN A 98 13.93 29.09 -21.96
N THR A 99 13.92 27.89 -22.55
CA THR A 99 13.55 27.67 -23.97
C THR A 99 12.05 27.83 -24.15
N ASN A 100 11.25 27.16 -23.31
CA ASN A 100 9.80 27.10 -23.45
C ASN A 100 9.03 27.96 -22.43
N LYS A 101 9.75 28.68 -21.55
CA LYS A 101 9.19 29.55 -20.48
C LYS A 101 8.32 28.80 -19.48
N ARG A 102 8.87 27.72 -18.92
CA ARG A 102 8.21 26.91 -17.88
C ARG A 102 8.96 27.01 -16.56
N LEU A 103 8.24 27.12 -15.46
CA LEU A 103 8.74 26.75 -14.14
C LEU A 103 8.19 25.35 -13.85
N VAL A 104 9.06 24.37 -13.64
CA VAL A 104 8.64 22.96 -13.45
C VAL A 104 9.07 22.51 -12.06
N VAL A 105 8.09 22.10 -11.27
CA VAL A 105 8.28 21.38 -10.01
C VAL A 105 8.09 19.90 -10.29
N ALA A 106 9.14 19.09 -10.11
CA ALA A 106 9.11 17.65 -10.35
C ALA A 106 9.34 16.89 -9.04
N PHE A 107 8.42 16.00 -8.69
CA PHE A 107 8.51 15.15 -7.49
C PHE A 107 8.89 13.71 -7.85
N ARG A 108 9.91 13.19 -7.17
CA ARG A 108 10.30 11.77 -7.21
C ARG A 108 9.26 10.94 -6.45
N GLY A 109 8.94 9.76 -6.96
CA GLY A 109 8.23 8.75 -6.18
C GLY A 109 9.17 7.90 -5.32
N SER A 110 8.63 6.94 -4.58
CA SER A 110 9.40 5.83 -4.02
C SER A 110 10.12 5.08 -5.15
N SER A 111 11.39 4.68 -4.98
CA SER A 111 12.08 3.94 -6.04
C SER A 111 11.76 2.43 -6.02
N THR A 112 11.45 1.83 -4.86
CA THR A 112 10.54 0.66 -4.84
C THR A 112 9.11 1.06 -4.64
N ILE A 113 8.33 0.92 -5.70
CA ILE A 113 6.88 1.02 -5.61
C ILE A 113 6.28 -0.24 -4.95
N LYS A 114 6.85 -1.44 -5.15
CA LYS A 114 6.35 -2.70 -4.54
C LYS A 114 6.26 -2.65 -3.01
N ASN A 115 7.32 -2.20 -2.34
CA ASN A 115 7.33 -2.09 -0.88
C ASN A 115 6.42 -0.96 -0.40
N TRP A 116 6.49 0.20 -1.05
CA TRP A 116 5.59 1.32 -0.75
C TRP A 116 4.10 0.95 -0.91
N ILE A 117 3.71 0.09 -1.87
CA ILE A 117 2.35 -0.45 -2.01
C ILE A 117 1.94 -1.29 -0.78
N ALA A 118 2.84 -2.16 -0.31
CA ALA A 118 2.57 -3.06 0.80
C ALA A 118 2.53 -2.33 2.16
N ASP A 119 3.38 -1.31 2.33
CA ASP A 119 3.54 -0.53 3.55
C ASP A 119 2.57 0.69 3.64
N LEU A 120 1.62 0.84 2.71
CA LEU A 120 0.78 2.05 2.59
C LEU A 120 -0.35 2.13 3.63
N ASP A 121 -0.19 2.99 4.64
CA ASP A 121 -1.21 3.29 5.66
C ASP A 121 -2.40 4.10 5.09
N PHE A 122 -3.56 3.47 4.88
CA PHE A 122 -4.79 4.07 4.31
C PHE A 122 -5.53 5.05 5.26
N ILE A 123 -4.82 5.94 5.95
CA ILE A 123 -5.38 6.85 6.95
C ILE A 123 -5.73 8.21 6.33
N LEU A 124 -7.02 8.51 6.22
CA LEU A 124 -7.54 9.84 5.93
C LEU A 124 -7.50 10.74 7.19
N GLN A 125 -6.94 11.94 7.06
CA GLN A 125 -7.07 13.03 8.03
C GLN A 125 -7.90 14.19 7.45
N ASP A 126 -8.62 14.91 8.31
CA ASP A 126 -9.39 16.10 7.92
C ASP A 126 -8.48 17.27 7.53
N ASN A 127 -8.86 18.00 6.47
CA ASN A 127 -8.15 19.18 5.98
C ASN A 127 -9.15 20.14 5.30
N ASP A 128 -9.85 20.93 6.12
CA ASP A 128 -10.80 21.95 5.66
C ASP A 128 -10.11 23.15 4.98
N ASP A 129 -8.80 23.34 5.18
CA ASP A 129 -8.01 24.42 4.54
C ASP A 129 -7.79 24.17 3.04
N LEU A 130 -7.76 22.90 2.61
CA LEU A 130 -7.87 22.55 1.19
C LEU A 130 -9.26 22.84 0.64
N CYS A 131 -10.30 22.36 1.32
CA CYS A 131 -11.70 22.54 0.94
C CYS A 131 -12.66 21.99 2.01
N THR A 132 -13.86 22.56 2.13
CA THR A 132 -14.84 22.17 3.15
C THR A 132 -15.19 20.67 3.08
N GLY A 133 -14.94 19.92 4.16
CA GLY A 133 -15.19 18.48 4.23
C GLY A 133 -14.16 17.62 3.50
N CYS A 134 -13.06 18.21 3.05
CA CYS A 134 -11.98 17.48 2.41
C CYS A 134 -11.14 16.71 3.43
N LYS A 135 -10.79 15.49 3.03
CA LYS A 135 -9.88 14.62 3.78
C LYS A 135 -8.75 14.20 2.86
N VAL A 136 -7.53 14.18 3.40
CA VAL A 136 -6.30 13.90 2.66
C VAL A 136 -5.58 12.69 3.26
N HIS A 137 -4.79 11.99 2.47
CA HIS A 137 -3.92 10.91 2.93
C HIS A 137 -2.90 11.46 3.95
N THR A 138 -2.90 10.94 5.18
CA THR A 138 -2.03 11.39 6.29
C THR A 138 -0.56 11.38 5.89
N GLY A 139 -0.08 10.29 5.28
CA GLY A 139 1.29 10.19 4.75
C GLY A 139 1.63 11.27 3.71
N PHE A 140 0.83 11.39 2.63
CA PHE A 140 1.12 12.33 1.54
C PHE A 140 1.02 13.79 1.96
N TRP A 141 0.12 14.12 2.90
CA TRP A 141 0.01 15.47 3.43
C TRP A 141 1.25 15.85 4.25
N LYS A 142 1.70 15.00 5.18
CA LYS A 142 2.93 15.24 5.96
C LYS A 142 4.18 15.37 5.08
N ALA A 143 4.25 14.54 4.04
CA ALA A 143 5.31 14.57 3.03
C ALA A 143 5.31 15.89 2.25
N TRP A 144 4.12 16.39 1.85
CA TRP A 144 3.95 17.71 1.26
C TRP A 144 4.31 18.84 2.24
N GLU A 145 3.80 18.82 3.48
CA GLU A 145 4.08 19.82 4.53
C GLU A 145 5.59 19.99 4.77
N ALA A 146 6.34 18.88 4.83
CA ALA A 146 7.78 18.91 5.02
C ALA A 146 8.54 19.64 3.90
N ALA A 147 8.03 19.63 2.66
CA ALA A 147 8.59 20.37 1.53
C ALA A 147 8.02 21.78 1.38
N ALA A 148 6.78 22.01 1.81
CA ALA A 148 5.95 23.16 1.44
C ALA A 148 6.57 24.52 1.81
N ASP A 149 7.14 24.69 3.00
CA ASP A 149 7.64 25.99 3.47
C ASP A 149 8.75 26.55 2.57
N ASN A 150 9.77 25.74 2.27
CA ASN A 150 10.88 26.13 1.41
C ASN A 150 10.43 26.22 -0.06
N LEU A 151 9.72 25.19 -0.53
CA LEU A 151 9.31 25.06 -1.93
C LEU A 151 8.33 26.17 -2.35
N THR A 152 7.26 26.44 -1.58
CA THR A 152 6.29 27.48 -1.93
C THR A 152 6.90 28.88 -1.87
N SER A 153 7.79 29.14 -0.90
CA SER A 153 8.57 30.38 -0.82
C SER A 153 9.45 30.58 -2.06
N LYS A 154 10.19 29.53 -2.47
CA LYS A 154 11.01 29.57 -3.68
C LYS A 154 10.20 29.73 -4.95
N ILE A 155 9.06 29.04 -5.10
CA ILE A 155 8.15 29.18 -6.24
C ILE A 155 7.65 30.62 -6.36
N LYS A 156 7.21 31.23 -5.26
CA LYS A 156 6.72 32.62 -5.24
C LYS A 156 7.82 33.62 -5.64
N SER A 157 9.06 33.38 -5.20
CA SER A 157 10.24 34.13 -5.66
C SER A 157 10.55 33.91 -7.16
N ALA A 158 10.53 32.66 -7.62
CA ALA A 158 10.77 32.30 -9.01
C ALA A 158 9.73 32.91 -9.95
N MET A 159 8.44 32.85 -9.65
CA MET A 159 7.37 33.47 -10.45
C MET A 159 7.52 35.00 -10.56
N SER A 160 8.07 35.66 -9.53
CA SER A 160 8.36 37.10 -9.58
C SER A 160 9.57 37.45 -10.47
N THR A 161 10.52 36.51 -10.60
CA THR A 161 11.74 36.66 -11.40
C THR A 161 11.48 36.30 -12.87
N TYR A 162 10.85 35.16 -13.10
CA TYR A 162 10.54 34.57 -14.40
C TYR A 162 9.15 35.01 -14.89
N SER A 163 8.95 36.33 -14.97
CA SER A 163 7.66 36.90 -15.38
C SER A 163 7.20 36.41 -16.77
N GLY A 164 5.96 35.94 -16.84
CA GLY A 164 5.39 35.35 -18.06
C GLY A 164 5.81 33.90 -18.35
N TYR A 165 6.33 33.17 -17.35
CA TYR A 165 6.49 31.72 -17.39
C TYR A 165 5.25 31.04 -16.80
N THR A 166 4.86 29.88 -17.34
CA THR A 166 3.78 29.04 -16.77
C THR A 166 4.36 28.08 -15.72
N LEU A 167 3.65 27.88 -14.61
CA LEU A 167 4.04 26.96 -13.54
C LEU A 167 3.41 25.59 -13.76
N TYR A 168 4.25 24.55 -13.72
CA TYR A 168 3.89 23.15 -13.89
C TYR A 168 4.29 22.35 -12.65
N PHE A 169 3.41 21.46 -12.21
CA PHE A 169 3.68 20.45 -11.19
C PHE A 169 3.62 19.08 -11.87
N THR A 170 4.66 18.26 -11.68
CA THR A 170 4.74 16.92 -12.25
C THR A 170 5.30 15.89 -11.29
N GLY A 171 4.96 14.63 -11.49
CA GLY A 171 5.47 13.54 -10.67
C GLY A 171 4.88 12.17 -11.00
N HIS A 172 5.64 11.13 -10.67
CA HIS A 172 5.29 9.74 -10.88
C HIS A 172 5.07 9.00 -9.55
N SER A 173 4.14 8.04 -9.51
CA SER A 173 3.84 7.24 -8.32
C SER A 173 3.48 8.13 -7.12
N LEU A 174 4.07 7.89 -5.94
CA LEU A 174 4.04 8.80 -4.78
C LEU A 174 4.33 10.27 -5.14
N GLY A 175 5.26 10.53 -6.07
CA GLY A 175 5.57 11.89 -6.52
C GLY A 175 4.38 12.57 -7.21
N GLY A 176 3.54 11.81 -7.92
CA GLY A 176 2.27 12.29 -8.47
C GLY A 176 1.28 12.72 -7.39
N ALA A 177 1.29 12.08 -6.22
CA ALA A 177 0.47 12.47 -5.08
C ALA A 177 0.89 13.83 -4.52
N LEU A 178 2.20 14.03 -4.33
CA LEU A 178 2.79 15.28 -3.85
C LEU A 178 2.58 16.42 -4.86
N ALA A 179 2.77 16.14 -6.15
CA ALA A 179 2.47 17.07 -7.24
C ALA A 179 0.99 17.51 -7.21
N THR A 180 0.07 16.57 -7.03
CA THR A 180 -1.38 16.84 -6.94
C THR A 180 -1.71 17.73 -5.74
N LEU A 181 -1.20 17.40 -4.54
CA LEU A 181 -1.47 18.18 -3.33
C LEU A 181 -0.87 19.59 -3.42
N GLY A 182 0.38 19.71 -3.89
CA GLY A 182 1.05 21.00 -4.03
C GLY A 182 0.42 21.92 -5.08
N ALA A 183 -0.02 21.37 -6.21
CA ALA A 183 -0.79 22.11 -7.19
C ALA A 183 -2.14 22.58 -6.61
N THR A 184 -2.81 21.72 -5.82
CA THR A 184 -4.08 22.08 -5.15
C THR A 184 -3.89 23.24 -4.18
N VAL A 185 -2.83 23.21 -3.36
CA VAL A 185 -2.50 24.28 -2.41
C VAL A 185 -2.19 25.60 -3.12
N LEU A 186 -1.32 25.59 -4.15
CA LEU A 186 -0.97 26.83 -4.85
C LEU A 186 -2.13 27.41 -5.68
N ARG A 187 -3.03 26.57 -6.20
CA ARG A 187 -4.27 27.04 -6.84
C ARG A 187 -5.26 27.67 -5.85
N ASN A 188 -5.36 27.16 -4.61
CA ASN A 188 -6.12 27.82 -3.54
C ASN A 188 -5.53 29.20 -3.18
N ASP A 189 -4.20 29.31 -3.20
CA ASP A 189 -3.46 30.58 -3.05
C ASP A 189 -3.63 31.54 -4.25
N GLY A 190 -4.33 31.12 -5.32
CA GLY A 190 -4.64 31.94 -6.50
C GLY A 190 -3.63 31.86 -7.65
N TYR A 191 -2.67 30.92 -7.61
CA TYR A 191 -1.72 30.70 -8.71
C TYR A 191 -2.29 29.75 -9.77
N SER A 192 -2.04 30.03 -11.05
CA SER A 192 -2.32 29.06 -12.12
C SER A 192 -1.22 27.99 -12.14
N VAL A 193 -1.61 26.72 -12.05
CA VAL A 193 -0.69 25.57 -12.05
C VAL A 193 -1.22 24.51 -13.01
N GLU A 194 -0.41 24.10 -13.96
CA GLU A 194 -0.68 22.93 -14.80
C GLU A 194 -0.18 21.67 -14.09
N LEU A 195 -1.02 20.63 -13.98
CA LEU A 195 -0.71 19.42 -13.23
C LEU A 195 -0.62 18.20 -14.14
N TYR A 196 0.53 17.52 -14.15
CA TYR A 196 0.75 16.26 -14.90
C TYR A 196 1.15 15.16 -13.92
N THR A 197 0.47 14.02 -13.91
CA THR A 197 0.82 12.93 -12.97
C THR A 197 0.73 11.56 -13.61
N TYR A 198 1.63 10.65 -13.22
CA TYR A 198 1.81 9.36 -13.88
C TYR A 198 1.73 8.24 -12.84
N GLY A 199 0.77 7.33 -12.99
CA GLY A 199 0.55 6.26 -12.00
C GLY A 199 0.18 6.79 -10.61
N CYS A 200 -0.44 7.97 -10.53
CA CYS A 200 -0.71 8.68 -9.28
C CYS A 200 -1.74 7.94 -8.40
N PRO A 201 -1.45 7.67 -7.10
CA PRO A 201 -2.42 7.10 -6.17
C PRO A 201 -3.51 8.10 -5.79
N ARG A 202 -4.54 7.61 -5.09
CA ARG A 202 -5.66 8.43 -4.59
C ARG A 202 -5.22 9.28 -3.40
N VAL A 203 -5.25 10.60 -3.56
CA VAL A 203 -4.68 11.54 -2.57
C VAL A 203 -5.60 11.87 -1.39
N GLY A 204 -6.89 11.57 -1.48
CA GLY A 204 -7.87 11.89 -0.44
C GLY A 204 -9.29 11.50 -0.82
N ASN A 205 -10.29 12.12 -0.18
CA ASN A 205 -11.70 11.76 -0.33
C ASN A 205 -12.39 12.37 -1.57
N TYR A 206 -13.66 12.00 -1.78
CA TYR A 206 -14.47 12.50 -2.91
C TYR A 206 -14.57 14.03 -2.96
N ALA A 207 -14.72 14.70 -1.81
CA ALA A 207 -14.74 16.17 -1.76
C ALA A 207 -13.41 16.78 -2.27
N LEU A 208 -12.27 16.19 -1.91
CA LEU A 208 -10.97 16.64 -2.43
C LEU A 208 -10.82 16.35 -3.94
N ALA A 209 -11.30 15.20 -4.41
CA ALA A 209 -11.28 14.87 -5.85
C ALA A 209 -12.19 15.81 -6.67
N GLU A 210 -13.37 16.16 -6.14
CA GLU A 210 -14.30 17.14 -6.74
C GLU A 210 -13.70 18.55 -6.78
N HIS A 211 -13.05 18.98 -5.68
CA HIS A 211 -12.33 20.25 -5.63
C HIS A 211 -11.18 20.30 -6.65
N ILE A 212 -10.33 19.27 -6.71
CA ILE A 212 -9.22 19.18 -7.68
C ILE A 212 -9.74 19.25 -9.13
N THR A 213 -10.82 18.54 -9.44
CA THR A 213 -11.43 18.55 -10.78
C THR A 213 -12.10 19.89 -11.14
N SER A 214 -12.62 20.64 -10.17
CA SER A 214 -13.36 21.88 -10.40
C SER A 214 -12.56 23.18 -10.19
N GLN A 215 -11.32 23.09 -9.70
CA GLN A 215 -10.52 24.21 -9.21
C GLN A 215 -10.25 25.34 -10.23
N GLY A 216 -10.26 25.05 -11.54
CA GLY A 216 -10.27 26.05 -12.62
C GLY A 216 -8.98 26.84 -12.88
N SER A 217 -7.95 26.74 -12.02
CA SER A 217 -6.68 27.47 -12.13
C SER A 217 -5.56 26.63 -12.78
N GLY A 218 -5.81 26.20 -14.02
CA GLY A 218 -4.95 25.30 -14.81
C GLY A 218 -5.50 23.88 -14.90
N ALA A 219 -4.99 23.06 -15.83
CA ALA A 219 -5.55 21.75 -16.16
C ALA A 219 -4.94 20.59 -15.36
N ASN A 220 -5.62 19.44 -15.40
CA ASN A 220 -5.21 18.20 -14.73
C ASN A 220 -5.04 17.07 -15.76
N PHE A 221 -3.83 16.56 -15.88
CA PHE A 221 -3.44 15.45 -16.74
C PHE A 221 -3.04 14.24 -15.89
N ARG A 222 -4.04 13.53 -15.33
CA ARG A 222 -3.81 12.28 -14.58
C ARG A 222 -3.68 11.11 -15.55
N VAL A 223 -2.46 10.66 -15.78
CA VAL A 223 -2.12 9.54 -16.66
C VAL A 223 -2.10 8.22 -15.88
N THR A 224 -2.75 7.21 -16.46
CA THR A 224 -2.77 5.83 -15.97
C THR A 224 -2.40 4.89 -17.13
N HIS A 225 -2.02 3.64 -16.85
CA HIS A 225 -1.59 2.70 -17.89
C HIS A 225 -2.08 1.29 -17.57
N LEU A 226 -2.74 0.66 -18.56
CA LEU A 226 -3.28 -0.69 -18.48
C LEU A 226 -3.94 -0.95 -17.11
N ASN A 227 -3.49 -2.02 -16.46
CA ASN A 227 -3.92 -2.53 -15.19
C ASN A 227 -2.98 -2.14 -14.02
N ASP A 228 -2.24 -1.04 -14.11
CA ASP A 228 -1.47 -0.45 -12.98
C ASP A 228 -2.28 -0.48 -11.67
N ILE A 229 -1.63 -0.92 -10.59
CA ILE A 229 -2.21 -1.02 -9.25
C ILE A 229 -2.24 0.32 -8.49
N VAL A 230 -1.27 1.22 -8.71
CA VAL A 230 -1.08 2.39 -7.83
C VAL A 230 -2.22 3.41 -7.90
N PRO A 231 -2.79 3.76 -9.08
CA PRO A 231 -3.99 4.60 -9.15
C PRO A 231 -5.22 4.00 -8.47
N ARG A 232 -5.17 2.70 -8.12
CA ARG A 232 -6.23 1.99 -7.39
C ARG A 232 -6.04 1.97 -5.88
N LEU A 233 -4.96 2.56 -5.38
CA LEU A 233 -4.63 2.63 -3.96
C LEU A 233 -4.55 4.09 -3.48
N PRO A 234 -4.97 4.39 -2.24
CA PRO A 234 -5.80 3.54 -1.38
C PRO A 234 -7.20 3.22 -1.97
N PRO A 235 -7.91 2.22 -1.45
CA PRO A 235 -9.16 1.73 -2.04
C PRO A 235 -10.30 2.72 -1.84
N MET A 236 -11.24 2.80 -2.79
CA MET A 236 -12.38 3.72 -2.69
C MET A 236 -13.27 3.45 -1.46
N ASP A 237 -13.38 2.19 -1.03
CA ASP A 237 -14.16 1.78 0.15
C ASP A 237 -13.64 2.38 1.47
N PHE A 238 -12.38 2.85 1.51
CA PHE A 238 -11.81 3.60 2.64
C PHE A 238 -12.12 5.11 2.57
N GLY A 239 -13.06 5.50 1.69
CA GLY A 239 -13.49 6.87 1.47
C GLY A 239 -12.62 7.65 0.49
N PHE A 240 -11.62 7.02 -0.13
CA PHE A 240 -10.71 7.64 -1.10
C PHE A 240 -11.34 7.81 -2.49
N SER A 241 -10.81 8.74 -3.28
CA SER A 241 -11.33 9.08 -4.60
C SER A 241 -10.22 9.56 -5.55
N GLN A 242 -10.43 9.37 -6.86
CA GLN A 242 -9.54 9.81 -7.93
C GLN A 242 -10.19 10.92 -8.77
N PRO A 243 -9.50 12.06 -9.01
CA PRO A 243 -10.04 13.15 -9.79
C PRO A 243 -10.14 12.82 -11.29
N SER A 244 -10.97 13.61 -11.97
CA SER A 244 -11.18 13.64 -13.42
C SER A 244 -10.44 14.83 -14.06
N PRO A 245 -10.03 14.74 -15.35
CA PRO A 245 -10.10 13.58 -16.23
C PRO A 245 -8.98 12.55 -15.97
N GLU A 246 -9.11 11.39 -16.62
CA GLU A 246 -8.07 10.35 -16.71
C GLU A 246 -7.62 10.20 -18.16
N TYR A 247 -6.31 10.08 -18.37
CA TYR A 247 -5.68 9.79 -19.65
C TYR A 247 -5.12 8.36 -19.58
N TRP A 248 -5.91 7.38 -19.99
CA TRP A 248 -5.60 5.97 -19.80
C TRP A 248 -4.87 5.39 -21.02
N ILE A 249 -3.64 4.91 -20.81
CA ILE A 249 -2.80 4.33 -21.85
C ILE A 249 -3.11 2.83 -21.99
N THR A 250 -3.51 2.41 -23.18
CA THR A 250 -3.93 1.03 -23.51
C THR A 250 -2.87 0.22 -24.26
N SER A 251 -1.73 0.83 -24.64
CA SER A 251 -0.58 0.13 -25.22
C SER A 251 0.10 -0.80 -24.22
N GLY A 252 0.65 -1.94 -24.67
CA GLY A 252 1.38 -2.89 -23.81
C GLY A 252 2.63 -2.30 -23.12
N THR A 253 2.97 -2.79 -21.91
CA THR A 253 4.20 -2.42 -21.19
C THR A 253 5.44 -2.56 -22.07
N GLY A 254 6.24 -1.50 -22.20
CA GLY A 254 7.42 -1.45 -23.06
C GLY A 254 7.15 -1.21 -24.56
N ALA A 255 5.89 -1.06 -24.98
CA ALA A 255 5.55 -0.53 -26.30
C ALA A 255 5.67 1.01 -26.33
N SER A 256 5.89 1.57 -27.52
CA SER A 256 5.86 3.03 -27.73
C SER A 256 4.40 3.50 -27.88
N VAL A 257 4.02 4.49 -27.08
CA VAL A 257 2.65 5.02 -27.01
C VAL A 257 2.37 5.94 -28.20
N THR A 258 1.23 5.74 -28.88
CA THR A 258 0.70 6.63 -29.90
C THR A 258 -0.57 7.34 -29.41
N ALA A 259 -1.02 8.38 -30.13
CA ALA A 259 -2.19 9.18 -29.72
C ALA A 259 -3.51 8.39 -29.76
N SER A 260 -3.57 7.28 -30.52
CA SER A 260 -4.68 6.33 -30.52
C SER A 260 -4.66 5.33 -29.36
N ASP A 261 -3.55 5.21 -28.64
CA ASP A 261 -3.39 4.30 -27.49
C ASP A 261 -3.68 5.01 -26.15
N ILE A 262 -4.25 6.22 -26.19
CA ILE A 262 -4.65 6.99 -24.99
C ILE A 262 -6.13 7.34 -25.08
N GLU A 263 -6.91 6.80 -24.16
CA GLU A 263 -8.34 7.08 -24.02
C GLU A 263 -8.57 8.18 -22.98
N LEU A 264 -9.30 9.24 -23.37
CA LEU A 264 -9.73 10.29 -22.45
C LEU A 264 -11.02 9.89 -21.74
N ILE A 265 -10.94 9.74 -20.42
CA ILE A 265 -12.06 9.33 -19.56
C ILE A 265 -12.45 10.47 -18.63
N GLU A 266 -13.72 10.87 -18.71
CA GLU A 266 -14.34 11.87 -17.85
C GLU A 266 -15.11 11.20 -16.69
N GLY A 267 -15.15 11.85 -15.53
CA GLY A 267 -15.89 11.40 -14.34
C GLY A 267 -15.00 11.01 -13.16
N ILE A 268 -15.28 11.60 -11.99
CA ILE A 268 -14.63 11.25 -10.71
C ILE A 268 -14.98 9.80 -10.37
N ASN A 269 -13.98 9.01 -9.94
CA ASN A 269 -14.12 7.56 -9.68
C ASN A 269 -14.65 6.74 -10.89
N SER A 270 -14.46 7.20 -12.13
CA SER A 270 -14.84 6.44 -13.32
C SER A 270 -14.12 5.08 -13.39
N THR A 271 -14.86 4.02 -13.67
CA THR A 271 -14.36 2.64 -13.88
C THR A 271 -14.24 2.29 -15.36
N ALA A 272 -14.14 3.28 -16.25
CA ALA A 272 -14.02 3.07 -17.70
C ALA A 272 -12.57 2.81 -18.18
N GLY A 273 -11.57 3.05 -17.33
CA GLY A 273 -10.15 2.82 -17.61
C GLY A 273 -9.48 2.00 -16.52
N ASN A 274 -8.31 2.43 -16.05
CA ASN A 274 -7.48 1.65 -15.12
C ASN A 274 -8.23 1.08 -13.90
N ALA A 275 -9.14 1.85 -13.29
CA ALA A 275 -9.90 1.40 -12.13
C ALA A 275 -10.95 0.30 -12.43
N GLY A 276 -11.30 0.06 -13.71
CA GLY A 276 -12.20 -1.00 -14.15
C GLY A 276 -11.51 -2.30 -14.57
N GLU A 277 -10.19 -2.28 -14.77
CA GLU A 277 -9.43 -3.43 -15.26
C GLU A 277 -9.51 -4.66 -14.33
N ALA A 278 -9.72 -5.84 -14.90
CA ALA A 278 -10.12 -7.04 -14.14
C ALA A 278 -9.00 -7.65 -13.28
N THR A 279 -7.74 -7.31 -13.56
CA THR A 279 -6.54 -7.74 -12.83
C THR A 279 -5.73 -6.52 -12.38
N VAL A 280 -4.64 -6.71 -11.63
CA VAL A 280 -3.66 -5.66 -11.31
C VAL A 280 -2.25 -6.11 -11.71
N ASP A 281 -1.39 -5.19 -12.13
CA ASP A 281 0.03 -5.43 -12.39
C ASP A 281 0.90 -4.29 -11.84
N VAL A 282 2.07 -4.64 -11.31
CA VAL A 282 3.08 -3.69 -10.81
C VAL A 282 4.12 -3.36 -11.89
N LEU A 283 4.28 -4.20 -12.93
CA LEU A 283 5.14 -3.85 -14.08
C LEU A 283 4.47 -2.82 -14.99
N ALA A 284 3.14 -2.87 -15.12
CA ALA A 284 2.34 -1.78 -15.71
C ALA A 284 2.54 -0.43 -15.01
N HIS A 285 2.89 -0.40 -13.72
CA HIS A 285 3.20 0.87 -13.04
C HIS A 285 4.48 1.54 -13.58
N LEU A 286 5.47 0.76 -14.03
CA LEU A 286 6.68 1.25 -14.69
C LEU A 286 6.37 1.62 -16.16
N CYS A 287 5.37 2.48 -16.34
CA CYS A 287 4.63 2.64 -17.60
C CYS A 287 5.53 2.97 -18.79
N CYS A 288 5.30 2.17 -19.84
CA CYS A 288 5.37 2.58 -21.24
C CYS A 288 6.76 2.97 -21.78
N ARG A 289 6.99 2.78 -23.09
CA ARG A 289 8.24 3.22 -23.74
C ARG A 289 8.16 4.69 -24.18
N ILE A 290 7.85 5.55 -23.21
CA ILE A 290 8.20 6.97 -23.27
C ILE A 290 9.70 7.06 -22.94
N PRO A 291 10.51 7.83 -23.68
CA PRO A 291 11.90 8.12 -23.26
C PRO A 291 11.88 8.63 -21.82
N GLY A 292 12.63 7.99 -20.93
CA GLY A 292 12.61 8.28 -19.48
C GLY A 292 12.28 7.13 -18.56
N PHE A 293 11.28 6.30 -18.88
CA PHE A 293 10.79 5.29 -17.93
C PHE A 293 11.62 4.00 -17.85
N GLN A 294 12.89 4.04 -18.30
CA GLN A 294 13.88 3.04 -17.91
C GLN A 294 14.41 3.33 -16.51
N GLN A 295 13.67 2.88 -15.49
CA GLN A 295 14.19 2.73 -14.13
C GLN A 295 15.53 1.96 -14.20
N GLN A 296 16.56 2.45 -13.47
CA GLN A 296 17.93 1.95 -13.52
C GLN A 296 18.09 0.52 -12.98
N SER A 297 17.58 -0.46 -13.73
CA SER A 297 17.94 -1.87 -13.57
C SER A 297 19.38 -2.04 -14.03
N PRO A 298 20.27 -2.69 -13.25
CA PRO A 298 21.62 -3.00 -13.72
C PRO A 298 21.52 -3.93 -14.95
N PRO A 299 22.44 -3.82 -15.92
CA PRO A 299 22.40 -4.65 -17.12
C PRO A 299 22.59 -6.12 -16.74
N GLY A 300 21.59 -6.95 -17.06
CA GLY A 300 21.69 -8.40 -16.97
C GLY A 300 22.82 -8.97 -17.86
N PRO A 301 23.24 -10.22 -17.64
CA PRO A 301 24.42 -10.81 -18.28
C PRO A 301 24.36 -10.74 -19.82
N PRO A 302 25.52 -10.59 -20.50
CA PRO A 302 25.63 -9.90 -21.79
C PRO A 302 25.25 -10.75 -23.02
N TRP A 303 24.02 -11.27 -23.06
CA TRP A 303 23.52 -12.14 -24.13
C TRP A 303 22.40 -11.56 -25.00
N PHE A 304 21.89 -10.35 -24.70
CA PHE A 304 20.84 -9.69 -25.49
C PHE A 304 21.18 -8.30 -26.06
N SER A 305 22.29 -7.67 -25.65
CA SER A 305 22.69 -6.33 -26.14
C SER A 305 23.49 -6.39 -27.44
N PHE A 306 22.94 -6.98 -28.50
CA PHE A 306 23.56 -7.01 -29.83
C PHE A 306 22.55 -6.95 -31.00
N ILE A 307 21.78 -5.86 -31.08
CA ILE A 307 21.15 -5.33 -32.30
C ILE A 307 20.62 -3.91 -32.01
N ILE A 308 20.59 -3.01 -33.01
CA ILE A 308 20.28 -1.57 -32.90
C ILE A 308 21.37 -0.73 -32.19
N SER A 309 22.50 -0.58 -32.87
CA SER A 309 23.23 0.70 -32.90
C SER A 309 23.93 0.84 -34.27
N SER A 310 24.30 2.07 -34.64
CA SER A 310 24.78 2.53 -35.95
C SER A 310 23.73 2.67 -37.07
N ALA A 311 23.22 3.89 -37.23
CA ALA A 311 22.52 4.33 -38.44
C ALA A 311 23.52 4.59 -39.60
N GLY A 312 23.05 4.39 -40.83
CA GLY A 312 23.81 4.36 -42.09
C GLY A 312 25.11 5.17 -42.22
N ARG A 313 26.23 4.45 -42.39
CA ARG A 313 27.34 4.88 -43.25
C ARG A 313 27.68 3.79 -44.27
N ARG A 314 27.85 4.18 -45.54
CA ARG A 314 28.25 3.28 -46.62
C ARG A 314 29.73 2.91 -46.49
N PHE A 315 30.06 1.62 -46.52
CA PHE A 315 31.34 1.14 -47.06
C PHE A 315 31.17 -0.25 -47.69
N THR A 316 31.91 -0.50 -48.77
CA THR A 316 31.78 -1.71 -49.59
C THR A 316 33.10 -2.47 -49.63
N LEU A 317 33.13 -3.72 -49.13
CA LEU A 317 34.07 -4.81 -49.48
C LEU A 317 33.53 -6.09 -48.79
N ILE A 318 32.98 -7.08 -49.50
CA ILE A 318 33.67 -8.18 -50.20
C ILE A 318 34.60 -9.00 -49.28
N LEU A 319 34.11 -10.15 -48.75
CA LEU A 319 34.74 -11.48 -48.98
C LEU A 319 33.92 -12.68 -48.44
N ARG A 320 33.51 -13.55 -49.39
CA ARG A 320 33.39 -15.03 -49.36
C ARG A 320 32.95 -15.81 -48.07
N ARG A 321 31.84 -16.56 -48.27
CA ARG A 321 31.68 -18.05 -48.12
C ARG A 321 32.21 -18.71 -46.82
N ARG A 322 31.42 -19.57 -46.14
CA ARG A 322 30.79 -20.79 -46.73
C ARG A 322 29.61 -21.30 -45.86
N ASN A 323 28.59 -21.83 -46.53
CA ASN A 323 27.82 -23.07 -46.30
C ASN A 323 27.85 -23.74 -44.89
N SER A 324 26.76 -24.36 -44.40
CA SER A 324 25.65 -25.03 -45.12
C SER A 324 24.45 -25.38 -44.21
N LEU A 325 23.22 -25.40 -44.77
CA LEU A 325 22.09 -26.33 -44.50
C LEU A 325 21.56 -26.51 -43.04
N ARG A 326 20.28 -26.78 -42.74
CA ARG A 326 18.97 -26.71 -43.45
C ARG A 326 17.88 -26.81 -42.36
N ILE A 327 16.80 -26.05 -42.44
CA ILE A 327 15.54 -26.33 -41.70
C ILE A 327 14.37 -26.30 -42.70
N GLY A 328 13.38 -27.16 -42.49
CA GLY A 328 12.23 -27.35 -43.38
C GLY A 328 11.13 -26.30 -43.22
N GLN A 329 10.25 -26.23 -44.21
CA GLN A 329 9.02 -25.43 -44.19
C GLN A 329 7.82 -26.23 -43.64
N LEU A 330 6.62 -25.62 -43.71
CA LEU A 330 5.27 -26.22 -43.62
C LEU A 330 4.71 -26.41 -42.19
N THR A 331 3.50 -25.96 -41.84
CA THR A 331 2.60 -24.98 -42.51
C THR A 331 1.63 -24.34 -41.50
N ARG A 332 0.96 -23.25 -41.87
CA ARG A 332 -0.22 -22.73 -41.15
C ARG A 332 -1.43 -23.66 -41.31
N THR A 333 -2.24 -23.77 -40.26
CA THR A 333 -3.69 -24.01 -40.33
C THR A 333 -4.37 -23.10 -39.32
N ALA A 334 -5.54 -22.55 -39.67
CA ALA A 334 -6.35 -21.71 -38.80
C ALA A 334 -7.76 -22.29 -38.74
N ALA A 335 -8.32 -22.38 -37.53
CA ALA A 335 -9.70 -22.80 -37.31
C ALA A 335 -10.59 -21.56 -37.10
N ARG A 336 -11.75 -21.54 -37.75
CA ARG A 336 -12.87 -20.68 -37.36
C ARG A 336 -13.73 -21.44 -36.36
N ILE A 337 -14.33 -20.73 -35.41
CA ILE A 337 -15.43 -21.24 -34.59
C ILE A 337 -16.73 -20.60 -35.09
N ASP A 338 -17.77 -21.42 -35.17
CA ASP A 338 -19.13 -21.03 -35.55
C ASP A 338 -19.99 -20.85 -34.28
N LEU A 339 -20.99 -19.96 -34.31
CA LEU A 339 -21.76 -19.55 -33.14
C LEU A 339 -23.27 -19.63 -33.40
N THR A 340 -23.81 -20.85 -33.31
CA THR A 340 -25.26 -21.12 -33.44
C THR A 340 -25.75 -22.21 -32.47
N ASP A 341 -25.88 -21.88 -31.17
CA ASP A 341 -26.59 -22.71 -30.17
C ASP A 341 -27.67 -21.87 -29.44
N PRO A 342 -28.97 -22.24 -29.49
CA PRO A 342 -30.07 -21.46 -28.92
C PRO A 342 -30.68 -22.05 -27.63
N THR A 343 -29.91 -22.19 -26.54
CA THR A 343 -30.37 -22.87 -25.29
C THR A 343 -30.19 -22.09 -23.97
N LEU A 344 -30.83 -20.92 -23.81
CA LEU A 344 -30.98 -20.24 -22.51
C LEU A 344 -32.43 -19.77 -22.21
N PRO A 345 -32.92 -19.89 -20.96
CA PRO A 345 -34.28 -19.49 -20.57
C PRO A 345 -34.42 -17.99 -20.32
N ARG A 346 -35.65 -17.46 -20.49
CA ARG A 346 -35.97 -16.03 -20.34
C ARG A 346 -36.16 -15.61 -18.88
N LEU A 347 -35.61 -14.45 -18.52
CA LEU A 347 -35.93 -13.75 -17.26
C LEU A 347 -37.22 -12.91 -17.41
N VAL A 348 -37.91 -12.70 -16.29
CA VAL A 348 -39.15 -11.90 -16.19
C VAL A 348 -38.81 -10.54 -15.56
N PRO A 349 -39.28 -9.40 -16.09
CA PRO A 349 -39.02 -8.09 -15.51
C PRO A 349 -39.82 -7.84 -14.23
N VAL A 350 -39.19 -7.19 -13.25
CA VAL A 350 -39.82 -6.75 -11.99
C VAL A 350 -39.93 -5.22 -11.99
N SER A 351 -41.07 -4.70 -11.49
CA SER A 351 -41.41 -3.27 -11.50
C SER A 351 -40.61 -2.43 -10.48
N PRO A 352 -40.39 -1.12 -10.73
CA PRO A 352 -39.68 -0.23 -9.82
C PRO A 352 -40.56 0.25 -8.63
N PRO A 353 -39.94 0.59 -7.48
CA PRO A 353 -40.62 1.19 -6.32
C PRO A 353 -40.85 2.71 -6.46
N PRO A 354 -41.75 3.32 -5.66
CA PRO A 354 -42.12 4.74 -5.73
C PRO A 354 -41.12 5.70 -5.04
N PRO A 355 -41.18 7.02 -5.32
CA PRO A 355 -40.22 8.01 -4.83
C PRO A 355 -40.42 8.47 -3.37
N LEU A 356 -39.37 9.05 -2.80
CA LEU A 356 -39.32 9.63 -1.45
C LEU A 356 -40.10 10.97 -1.33
N PRO A 357 -40.60 11.32 -0.13
CA PRO A 357 -41.22 12.62 0.13
C PRO A 357 -40.18 13.74 0.32
N ALA A 358 -40.49 14.95 -0.14
CA ALA A 358 -39.60 16.10 -0.08
C ALA A 358 -39.94 17.09 1.05
N MET A 359 -38.91 17.48 1.83
CA MET A 359 -38.89 18.65 2.72
C MET A 359 -37.43 19.12 2.87
N LEU A 360 -37.08 20.41 3.01
CA LEU A 360 -37.83 21.66 2.77
C LEU A 360 -36.78 22.77 2.54
N PHE A 361 -36.94 23.62 1.53
CA PHE A 361 -36.00 24.74 1.32
C PHE A 361 -36.16 25.84 2.37
N PHE A 362 -35.05 26.29 2.96
CA PHE A 362 -34.96 27.61 3.60
C PHE A 362 -33.78 28.41 3.01
N ARG A 363 -34.11 29.47 2.28
CA ARG A 363 -33.16 30.48 1.79
C ARG A 363 -33.16 31.69 2.71
N GLY A 364 -31.99 32.22 3.01
CA GLY A 364 -31.80 33.66 3.25
C GLY A 364 -31.63 34.12 4.71
N GLY A 365 -30.44 34.66 4.98
CA GLY A 365 -30.37 36.09 5.34
C GLY A 365 -30.11 36.48 6.80
N VAL A 366 -28.92 37.08 7.00
CA VAL A 366 -28.61 38.15 7.96
C VAL A 366 -28.58 37.81 9.47
N ASN A 367 -27.50 38.25 10.12
CA ASN A 367 -27.28 38.12 11.56
C ASN A 367 -28.34 38.86 12.40
N SER A 368 -28.77 38.26 13.52
CA SER A 368 -29.42 39.00 14.62
C SER A 368 -29.01 38.47 16.00
N PRO A 369 -28.98 39.31 17.06
CA PRO A 369 -28.44 38.90 18.37
C PRO A 369 -29.22 37.81 19.12
N ARG A 370 -30.41 37.39 18.65
CA ARG A 370 -31.26 36.42 19.37
C ARG A 370 -30.66 35.01 19.48
N ARG A 371 -29.84 34.58 18.50
CA ARG A 371 -29.27 33.22 18.46
C ARG A 371 -28.42 32.88 19.70
N ARG A 372 -27.60 33.84 20.14
CA ARG A 372 -26.65 33.74 21.27
C ARG A 372 -27.33 33.50 22.64
N ASN A 373 -28.64 33.72 22.75
CA ASN A 373 -29.42 33.38 23.95
C ASN A 373 -30.12 32.02 23.85
N GLN A 374 -30.46 31.55 22.65
CA GLN A 374 -30.98 30.18 22.46
C GLN A 374 -29.87 29.14 22.66
N GLU A 375 -28.67 29.39 22.15
CA GLU A 375 -27.49 28.52 22.36
C GLU A 375 -27.18 28.33 23.86
N LYS A 376 -27.26 29.41 24.65
CA LYS A 376 -27.13 29.34 26.12
C LYS A 376 -28.26 28.55 26.78
N ALA A 377 -29.51 28.74 26.34
CA ALA A 377 -30.65 27.99 26.88
C ALA A 377 -30.51 26.48 26.62
N ILE A 378 -30.06 26.09 25.42
CA ILE A 378 -29.78 24.69 25.06
C ILE A 378 -28.64 24.13 25.93
N PHE A 379 -27.53 24.85 26.08
CA PHE A 379 -26.40 24.41 26.91
C PHE A 379 -26.79 24.23 28.39
N CYS A 380 -27.55 25.17 28.97
CA CYS A 380 -28.10 25.03 30.32
C CYS A 380 -29.07 23.84 30.44
N THR A 381 -29.87 23.57 29.40
CA THR A 381 -30.81 22.43 29.40
C THR A 381 -30.06 21.10 29.38
N ILE A 382 -29.00 20.98 28.58
CA ILE A 382 -28.12 19.80 28.54
C ILE A 382 -27.45 19.58 29.90
N LEU A 383 -26.92 20.64 30.52
CA LEU A 383 -26.34 20.56 31.88
C LEU A 383 -27.36 20.14 32.94
N ILE A 384 -28.59 20.63 32.88
CA ILE A 384 -29.67 20.22 33.80
C ILE A 384 -30.04 18.74 33.58
N ILE A 385 -30.13 18.27 32.34
CA ILE A 385 -30.38 16.85 32.03
C ILE A 385 -29.24 15.96 32.57
N TYR A 386 -27.98 16.36 32.40
CA TYR A 386 -26.83 15.63 32.98
C TYR A 386 -26.84 15.64 34.51
N ALA A 387 -27.14 16.79 35.14
CA ALA A 387 -27.23 16.90 36.60
C ALA A 387 -28.37 16.02 37.16
N LEU A 388 -29.53 16.00 36.50
CA LEU A 388 -30.66 15.12 36.86
C LEU A 388 -30.31 13.64 36.64
N TYR A 389 -29.61 13.29 35.56
CA TYR A 389 -29.14 11.93 35.34
C TYR A 389 -28.24 11.44 36.49
N PHE A 390 -27.28 12.25 36.93
CA PHE A 390 -26.47 11.92 38.11
C PHE A 390 -27.30 11.87 39.40
N LEU A 391 -28.24 12.81 39.63
CA LEU A 391 -29.10 12.82 40.81
C LEU A 391 -30.05 11.60 40.92
N PHE A 392 -30.43 10.98 39.80
CA PHE A 392 -31.33 9.81 39.78
C PHE A 392 -30.64 8.46 39.55
N PHE A 393 -29.43 8.42 38.98
CA PHE A 393 -28.75 7.16 38.62
C PHE A 393 -27.34 6.99 39.23
N ALA A 394 -26.81 7.95 40.00
CA ALA A 394 -25.54 7.81 40.70
C ALA A 394 -25.70 7.61 42.22
N GLY A 395 -26.17 6.42 42.64
CA GLY A 395 -25.98 5.95 44.02
C GLY A 395 -27.09 5.09 44.63
N SER A 396 -26.95 3.77 44.54
CA SER A 396 -27.59 2.83 45.47
C SER A 396 -26.72 1.58 45.68
N SER A 397 -25.88 1.65 46.72
CA SER A 397 -25.10 0.52 47.22
C SER A 397 -25.63 0.07 48.59
N ASP A 398 -25.35 -1.18 48.96
CA ASP A 398 -25.29 -1.70 50.34
C ASP A 398 -26.62 -1.87 51.14
N PRO A 399 -26.65 -2.68 52.23
CA PRO A 399 -25.76 -3.82 52.60
C PRO A 399 -26.46 -5.05 53.24
N LYS A 400 -25.64 -6.02 53.70
CA LYS A 400 -25.89 -7.16 54.65
C LYS A 400 -26.45 -8.44 54.00
N ARG A 401 -26.19 -9.66 54.52
CA ARG A 401 -25.69 -10.14 55.84
C ARG A 401 -24.88 -11.45 55.62
N SER A 402 -23.59 -11.56 55.94
CA SER A 402 -22.94 -11.77 57.26
C SER A 402 -23.31 -13.07 58.01
N GLU A 403 -22.35 -13.99 58.20
CA GLU A 403 -21.88 -14.46 59.53
C GLU A 403 -20.69 -15.47 59.46
N THR A 404 -19.60 -15.15 60.20
CA THR A 404 -18.57 -16.06 60.83
C THR A 404 -17.74 -17.06 60.00
N SER A 405 -16.48 -17.40 60.32
CA SER A 405 -15.55 -17.11 61.45
C SER A 405 -14.13 -16.76 60.91
N ALA A 406 -13.29 -15.89 61.50
CA ALA A 406 -12.59 -15.94 62.81
C ALA A 406 -11.66 -17.18 62.97
N GLU A 407 -10.41 -17.12 63.48
CA GLU A 407 -9.53 -16.07 64.09
C GLU A 407 -8.05 -16.61 64.08
N ASP A 408 -6.90 -15.92 64.28
CA ASP A 408 -6.47 -14.49 64.39
C ASP A 408 -4.92 -14.39 64.18
N ALA A 409 -4.36 -13.16 64.11
CA ALA A 409 -2.96 -12.74 64.39
C ALA A 409 -1.86 -13.11 63.35
N VAL A 410 -0.72 -12.40 63.23
CA VAL A 410 0.00 -11.46 64.14
C VAL A 410 0.43 -10.15 63.43
N LYS A 411 0.65 -9.08 64.21
CA LYS A 411 0.99 -7.70 63.81
C LYS A 411 2.45 -7.51 63.36
N GLY A 412 2.74 -6.52 62.50
CA GLY A 412 4.11 -6.03 62.28
C GLY A 412 4.24 -4.80 61.35
N GLY A 413 4.76 -3.69 61.87
CA GLY A 413 5.11 -2.47 61.12
C GLY A 413 5.29 -1.27 62.06
N PRO A 414 5.73 -0.08 61.58
CA PRO A 414 6.13 0.27 60.21
C PRO A 414 7.62 0.71 60.11
N HIS A 415 8.11 0.95 58.89
CA HIS A 415 9.06 2.06 58.64
C HIS A 415 9.00 2.51 57.18
N ARG A 416 9.19 3.81 56.93
CA ARG A 416 9.45 4.37 55.60
C ARG A 416 10.96 4.36 55.35
N ASP A 417 11.36 4.09 54.11
CA ASP A 417 12.46 4.84 53.49
C ASP A 417 12.29 4.88 51.96
N SER A 418 13.05 5.76 51.29
CA SER A 418 12.82 6.15 49.88
C SER A 418 14.04 5.88 48.99
N ARG A 419 13.97 4.84 48.14
CA ARG A 419 14.64 4.70 46.80
C ARG A 419 14.51 3.28 46.24
N SER A 420 14.77 3.16 44.94
CA SER A 420 14.76 1.94 44.10
C SER A 420 13.38 1.33 43.82
N GLY A 421 12.99 1.31 42.54
CA GLY A 421 11.82 0.59 42.04
C GLY A 421 12.18 -0.85 41.69
N LYS A 422 12.10 -1.76 42.66
CA LYS A 422 12.12 -3.21 42.43
C LYS A 422 10.89 -3.83 43.08
N ALA A 423 10.08 -4.54 42.29
CA ALA A 423 8.97 -5.31 42.81
C ALA A 423 9.50 -6.62 43.43
N SER A 424 9.33 -6.79 44.73
CA SER A 424 9.50 -8.09 45.40
C SER A 424 8.23 -8.94 45.20
N PRO A 425 8.33 -10.24 44.91
CA PRO A 425 7.16 -11.10 44.71
C PRO A 425 6.42 -11.35 46.03
N SER A 426 5.09 -11.29 46.00
CA SER A 426 4.25 -11.69 47.13
C SER A 426 4.19 -13.23 47.24
N ALA A 427 4.60 -13.78 48.38
CA ALA A 427 4.77 -15.20 48.59
C ALA A 427 3.48 -15.91 49.04
N SER A 428 2.46 -16.01 48.18
CA SER A 428 1.20 -16.69 48.51
C SER A 428 0.49 -17.37 47.32
N ALA A 429 1.24 -18.03 46.43
CA ALA A 429 0.68 -18.74 45.28
C ALA A 429 1.46 -20.00 44.85
N SER A 430 1.83 -20.87 45.80
CA SER A 430 2.53 -22.13 45.53
C SER A 430 1.61 -23.23 44.96
N ARG A 431 0.90 -22.94 43.86
CA ARG A 431 0.54 -23.99 42.89
C ARG A 431 1.77 -24.20 42.01
N GLN A 432 2.16 -25.45 41.80
CA GLN A 432 3.10 -25.77 40.72
C GLN A 432 2.45 -25.31 39.40
N ARG A 433 3.02 -24.28 38.76
CA ARG A 433 2.73 -24.04 37.34
C ARG A 433 3.25 -25.25 36.59
N GLN A 434 2.36 -26.00 35.93
CA GLN A 434 2.81 -26.93 34.91
C GLN A 434 3.65 -26.15 33.90
N ALA A 435 4.79 -26.71 33.50
CA ALA A 435 5.58 -26.13 32.42
C ALA A 435 4.69 -26.08 31.17
N LEU A 436 4.59 -24.90 30.57
CA LEU A 436 3.83 -24.74 29.32
C LEU A 436 4.58 -25.49 28.21
N ASP A 437 3.89 -26.36 27.49
CA ASP A 437 4.44 -27.06 26.32
C ASP A 437 4.43 -26.15 25.08
N LYS A 438 3.30 -25.44 24.88
CA LYS A 438 3.04 -24.59 23.72
C LYS A 438 2.36 -23.27 24.10
N ASP A 439 2.81 -22.16 23.53
CA ASP A 439 2.20 -20.83 23.72
C ASP A 439 2.08 -20.05 22.40
N MET A 440 0.96 -19.36 22.23
CA MET A 440 0.71 -18.41 21.15
C MET A 440 0.91 -17.00 21.68
N VAL A 441 1.98 -16.33 21.25
CA VAL A 441 2.29 -14.94 21.57
C VAL A 441 1.69 -14.07 20.47
N VAL A 442 0.79 -13.18 20.88
CA VAL A 442 -0.04 -12.42 19.93
C VAL A 442 0.21 -10.94 20.14
N ALA A 443 0.69 -10.27 19.08
CA ALA A 443 0.71 -8.82 19.02
C ALA A 443 -0.67 -8.33 18.60
N SER A 444 -1.26 -7.45 19.40
CA SER A 444 -2.65 -7.02 19.25
C SER A 444 -2.84 -5.55 19.66
N MET A 445 -3.90 -4.94 19.13
CA MET A 445 -4.44 -3.66 19.55
C MET A 445 -5.82 -3.84 20.20
N LYS A 446 -6.26 -2.84 20.97
CA LYS A 446 -7.49 -2.86 21.77
C LYS A 446 -8.79 -3.14 20.98
N GLY A 447 -8.78 -2.93 19.67
CA GLY A 447 -9.92 -3.16 18.78
C GLY A 447 -10.03 -4.57 18.18
N ASP A 448 -9.06 -5.45 18.41
CA ASP A 448 -8.99 -6.76 17.75
C ASP A 448 -9.92 -7.82 18.36
N ASP A 449 -10.39 -8.76 17.52
CA ASP A 449 -11.00 -10.00 17.99
C ASP A 449 -9.96 -11.14 18.02
N VAL A 450 -9.56 -11.53 19.23
CA VAL A 450 -8.70 -12.69 19.51
C VAL A 450 -9.49 -13.92 20.01
N SER A 451 -10.83 -13.86 20.08
CA SER A 451 -11.67 -14.93 20.63
C SER A 451 -11.60 -16.24 19.84
N TRP A 452 -11.31 -16.15 18.54
CA TRP A 452 -11.11 -17.29 17.65
C TRP A 452 -9.97 -18.22 18.11
N LEU A 453 -8.91 -17.68 18.72
CA LEU A 453 -7.78 -18.48 19.24
C LEU A 453 -8.20 -19.43 20.36
N TYR A 454 -9.13 -18.99 21.22
CA TYR A 454 -9.68 -19.82 22.29
C TYR A 454 -10.64 -20.88 21.75
N THR A 455 -11.35 -20.57 20.67
CA THR A 455 -12.30 -21.46 19.99
C THR A 455 -11.61 -22.57 19.18
N TYR A 456 -10.56 -22.23 18.41
CA TYR A 456 -9.97 -23.14 17.43
C TYR A 456 -8.68 -23.84 17.87
N PHE A 457 -7.99 -23.31 18.88
CA PHE A 457 -6.69 -23.80 19.38
C PHE A 457 -6.67 -23.96 20.91
N PRO A 458 -7.69 -24.58 21.55
CA PRO A 458 -7.85 -24.57 23.01
C PRO A 458 -6.66 -25.19 23.77
N GLU A 459 -5.84 -26.00 23.10
CA GLU A 459 -4.69 -26.72 23.68
C GLU A 459 -3.37 -25.92 23.66
N TRP A 460 -3.33 -24.75 23.02
CA TRP A 460 -2.23 -23.78 23.19
C TRP A 460 -2.53 -22.83 24.35
N HIS A 461 -1.49 -22.43 25.10
CA HIS A 461 -1.57 -21.21 25.91
C HIS A 461 -1.68 -19.97 25.00
N LYS A 462 -2.15 -18.83 25.53
CA LYS A 462 -2.22 -17.56 24.82
C LYS A 462 -1.63 -16.44 25.66
N SER A 463 -0.59 -15.82 25.13
CA SER A 463 0.05 -14.61 25.66
C SER A 463 -0.31 -13.43 24.76
N ILE A 464 -1.54 -12.92 24.91
CA ILE A 464 -2.06 -11.78 24.13
C ILE A 464 -1.53 -10.47 24.73
N TYR A 465 -0.67 -9.75 24.02
CA TYR A 465 -0.20 -8.41 24.40
C TYR A 465 -0.97 -7.34 23.65
N VAL A 466 -1.59 -6.42 24.38
CA VAL A 466 -2.30 -5.27 23.79
C VAL A 466 -1.36 -4.07 23.83
N ALA A 467 -0.83 -3.66 22.68
CA ALA A 467 0.28 -2.72 22.57
C ALA A 467 -0.11 -1.25 22.80
N ASP A 468 -1.39 -0.91 22.55
CA ASP A 468 -1.95 0.44 22.68
C ASP A 468 -2.62 0.71 24.05
N ASP A 469 -3.00 -0.33 24.81
CA ASP A 469 -3.60 -0.17 26.14
C ASP A 469 -2.64 -0.54 27.28
N LYS A 470 -2.06 0.50 27.90
CA LYS A 470 -1.19 0.41 29.09
C LYS A 470 -1.87 -0.15 30.35
N LYS A 471 -3.16 -0.47 30.32
CA LYS A 471 -3.91 -1.13 31.40
C LYS A 471 -4.22 -2.61 31.12
N ALA A 472 -3.87 -3.12 29.94
CA ALA A 472 -4.09 -4.53 29.62
C ALA A 472 -3.22 -5.47 30.49
N PRO A 473 -3.66 -6.71 30.77
CA PRO A 473 -2.91 -7.65 31.62
C PRO A 473 -1.50 -7.98 31.11
N LEU A 474 -1.31 -7.93 29.79
CA LEU A 474 -0.02 -7.96 29.11
C LEU A 474 0.00 -6.81 28.11
N THR A 475 1.06 -5.99 28.15
CA THR A 475 1.24 -4.79 27.33
C THR A 475 2.74 -4.46 27.26
N VAL A 476 3.12 -3.42 26.51
CA VAL A 476 4.51 -2.97 26.33
C VAL A 476 4.74 -1.60 26.96
N ALA A 477 5.96 -1.32 27.42
CA ALA A 477 6.30 -0.05 28.07
C ALA A 477 6.25 1.15 27.08
N LEU A 478 6.62 0.88 25.83
CA LEU A 478 6.59 1.78 24.68
C LEU A 478 6.08 0.97 23.48
N ASN A 479 5.16 1.52 22.69
CA ASN A 479 4.76 0.91 21.42
C ASN A 479 5.70 1.44 20.33
N LYS A 480 6.71 0.65 19.94
CA LYS A 480 7.77 1.04 18.99
C LYS A 480 8.46 -0.18 18.38
N GLY A 481 8.59 -0.24 17.06
CA GLY A 481 9.08 -1.38 16.29
C GLY A 481 7.99 -2.42 15.97
N ARG A 482 6.74 -1.96 15.71
CA ARG A 482 5.57 -2.81 15.44
C ARG A 482 5.45 -4.00 16.43
N GLU A 483 5.16 -5.21 15.95
CA GLU A 483 5.04 -6.45 16.75
C GLU A 483 6.33 -6.87 17.47
N SER A 484 7.49 -6.46 16.96
CA SER A 484 8.79 -6.94 17.46
C SER A 484 9.07 -6.52 18.91
N MET A 485 8.46 -5.42 19.40
CA MET A 485 8.48 -5.04 20.82
C MET A 485 7.74 -6.03 21.73
N VAL A 486 6.59 -6.55 21.27
CA VAL A 486 5.82 -7.59 21.97
C VAL A 486 6.66 -8.86 22.04
N TYR A 487 7.21 -9.29 20.91
CA TYR A 487 7.96 -10.54 20.82
C TYR A 487 9.23 -10.52 21.69
N LEU A 488 10.01 -9.43 21.61
CA LEU A 488 11.20 -9.25 22.46
C LEU A 488 10.83 -9.17 23.94
N THR A 489 9.73 -8.48 24.29
CA THR A 489 9.26 -8.39 25.68
C THR A 489 8.86 -9.77 26.23
N TYR A 490 8.09 -10.54 25.47
CA TYR A 490 7.77 -11.93 25.85
C TYR A 490 9.03 -12.78 26.05
N ILE A 491 9.98 -12.73 25.10
CA ILE A 491 11.23 -13.52 25.18
C ILE A 491 12.05 -13.14 26.42
N ILE A 492 12.21 -11.85 26.71
CA ILE A 492 12.97 -11.37 27.88
C ILE A 492 12.28 -11.77 29.17
N ASP A 493 10.98 -11.52 29.29
CA ASP A 493 10.26 -11.69 30.55
C ASP A 493 10.08 -13.19 30.89
N ASN A 494 9.96 -14.05 29.87
CA ASN A 494 9.77 -15.49 30.03
C ASN A 494 11.03 -16.35 29.81
N TYR A 495 12.18 -15.79 29.41
CA TYR A 495 13.41 -16.52 28.98
C TYR A 495 13.73 -17.79 29.79
N ASP A 496 13.68 -17.69 31.11
CA ASP A 496 14.07 -18.74 32.06
C ASP A 496 12.98 -19.82 32.24
N ASN A 497 11.75 -19.55 31.79
CA ASN A 497 10.55 -20.40 31.91
C ASN A 497 9.79 -20.61 30.57
N LEU A 498 10.42 -20.33 29.42
CA LEU A 498 9.83 -20.46 28.07
C LEU A 498 9.14 -21.82 27.83
N PRO A 499 8.07 -21.88 27.02
CA PRO A 499 7.49 -23.15 26.58
C PRO A 499 8.37 -23.85 25.53
N ASP A 500 8.15 -25.14 25.29
CA ASP A 500 8.92 -25.93 24.33
C ASP A 500 8.75 -25.44 22.89
N SER A 501 7.53 -24.99 22.54
CA SER A 501 7.20 -24.33 21.27
C SER A 501 6.55 -22.96 21.53
N VAL A 502 7.11 -21.90 20.95
CA VAL A 502 6.50 -20.56 20.89
C VAL A 502 6.07 -20.29 19.46
N LEU A 503 4.85 -19.76 19.28
CA LEU A 503 4.34 -19.30 18.00
C LEU A 503 3.98 -17.81 18.09
N PHE A 504 4.61 -16.98 17.25
CA PHE A 504 4.48 -15.53 17.22
C PHE A 504 3.63 -15.12 16.01
N ILE A 505 2.51 -14.46 16.27
CA ILE A 505 1.51 -14.07 15.25
C ILE A 505 0.87 -12.71 15.55
N HIS A 506 0.21 -12.17 14.54
CA HIS A 506 -0.74 -11.08 14.70
C HIS A 506 -2.10 -11.59 15.23
N SER A 507 -2.96 -10.66 15.63
CA SER A 507 -4.24 -10.92 16.31
C SER A 507 -5.39 -11.38 15.41
N GLN A 508 -5.45 -10.87 14.18
CA GLN A 508 -6.61 -11.00 13.30
C GLN A 508 -6.69 -12.38 12.64
N ARG A 509 -7.86 -13.02 12.69
CA ARG A 509 -8.08 -14.32 12.02
C ARG A 509 -7.90 -14.23 10.51
N TYR A 510 -8.49 -13.20 9.91
CA TYR A 510 -8.48 -12.98 8.47
C TYR A 510 -7.57 -11.78 8.17
N GLN A 511 -6.41 -12.03 7.58
CA GLN A 511 -5.40 -11.02 7.26
C GLN A 511 -4.49 -11.51 6.13
N TRP A 512 -4.10 -10.63 5.22
CA TRP A 512 -3.28 -10.99 4.06
C TRP A 512 -1.91 -11.60 4.41
N HIS A 513 -1.42 -11.42 5.64
CA HIS A 513 -0.21 -12.06 6.17
C HIS A 513 -0.32 -13.60 6.33
N ASN A 514 -1.51 -14.19 6.15
CA ASN A 514 -1.75 -15.62 6.28
C ASN A 514 -1.68 -16.32 4.90
N ASP A 515 -0.84 -17.37 4.79
CA ASP A 515 -0.56 -18.08 3.54
C ASP A 515 -1.66 -19.11 3.17
N ASP A 516 -2.89 -18.61 3.02
CA ASP A 516 -4.10 -19.35 2.64
C ASP A 516 -4.99 -18.55 1.68
N PRO A 517 -5.75 -19.18 0.77
CA PRO A 517 -6.54 -18.45 -0.22
C PRO A 517 -7.57 -17.50 0.38
N TYR A 518 -8.19 -17.88 1.51
CA TYR A 518 -9.12 -16.99 2.23
C TYR A 518 -8.42 -16.10 3.27
N TYR A 519 -7.09 -16.07 3.28
CA TYR A 519 -6.28 -15.32 4.24
C TYR A 519 -6.61 -15.70 5.70
N ASP A 520 -7.11 -16.92 5.93
CA ASP A 520 -7.57 -17.43 7.23
C ASP A 520 -6.42 -18.08 8.00
N GLY A 521 -6.16 -17.62 9.22
CA GLY A 521 -5.16 -18.19 10.11
C GLY A 521 -5.53 -19.59 10.63
N VAL A 522 -6.81 -19.97 10.59
CA VAL A 522 -7.26 -21.27 11.14
C VAL A 522 -6.74 -22.47 10.34
N PRO A 523 -6.84 -22.54 8.99
CA PRO A 523 -6.18 -23.58 8.19
C PRO A 523 -4.66 -23.61 8.38
N VAL A 524 -4.00 -22.45 8.34
CA VAL A 524 -2.54 -22.30 8.47
C VAL A 524 -2.05 -22.89 9.80
N LEU A 525 -2.60 -22.42 10.91
CA LEU A 525 -2.17 -22.81 12.26
C LEU A 525 -2.61 -24.23 12.65
N ARG A 526 -3.70 -24.76 12.08
CA ARG A 526 -4.12 -26.17 12.32
C ARG A 526 -3.22 -27.18 11.64
N ASN A 527 -2.72 -26.84 10.46
CA ASN A 527 -1.84 -27.70 9.67
C ASN A 527 -0.36 -27.57 10.07
N PHE A 528 -0.03 -26.64 10.98
CA PHE A 528 1.34 -26.34 11.39
C PHE A 528 2.07 -27.53 12.03
N GLN A 529 3.18 -27.93 11.42
CA GLN A 529 3.95 -29.11 11.78
C GLN A 529 4.94 -28.84 12.93
N VAL A 530 4.42 -28.87 14.17
CA VAL A 530 5.24 -28.79 15.40
C VAL A 530 6.44 -29.78 15.41
N PRO A 531 6.35 -31.03 14.89
CA PRO A 531 7.53 -31.90 14.78
C PRO A 531 8.63 -31.38 13.83
N TYR A 532 8.27 -30.66 12.76
CA TYR A 532 9.24 -30.01 11.88
C TYR A 532 9.87 -28.79 12.58
N LEU A 533 9.08 -27.98 13.28
CA LEU A 533 9.59 -26.91 14.15
C LEU A 533 10.62 -27.44 15.17
N GLN A 534 10.28 -28.52 15.89
CA GLN A 534 11.18 -29.10 16.89
C GLN A 534 12.49 -29.64 16.30
N LYS A 535 12.49 -29.99 15.00
CA LYS A 535 13.72 -30.34 14.25
C LYS A 535 14.50 -29.13 13.73
N GLN A 536 13.82 -28.05 13.34
CA GLN A 536 14.42 -26.87 12.69
C GLN A 536 14.83 -25.74 13.63
N GLY A 537 14.28 -25.71 14.85
CA GLY A 537 14.47 -24.66 15.85
C GLY A 537 13.70 -23.37 15.55
N TYR A 538 13.67 -22.93 14.29
CA TYR A 538 12.93 -21.77 13.78
C TYR A 538 12.28 -22.10 12.43
N VAL A 539 11.05 -21.61 12.24
CA VAL A 539 10.23 -21.77 11.03
C VAL A 539 9.41 -20.49 10.80
N ASN A 540 9.44 -19.94 9.59
CA ASN A 540 8.55 -18.85 9.17
C ASN A 540 7.16 -19.43 8.79
N LEU A 541 6.07 -18.72 9.08
CA LEU A 541 4.70 -19.14 8.77
C LEU A 541 4.23 -18.74 7.37
N ARG A 542 5.11 -18.17 6.54
CA ARG A 542 4.85 -17.80 5.15
C ARG A 542 5.82 -18.48 4.17
N CYS A 543 5.26 -19.06 3.11
CA CYS A 543 5.93 -19.85 2.09
C CYS A 543 5.93 -19.18 0.71
N ALA A 544 4.95 -18.35 0.38
CA ALA A 544 4.92 -17.59 -0.87
C ALA A 544 5.99 -16.47 -0.87
N TRP A 545 6.84 -16.45 -1.91
CA TRP A 545 7.98 -15.51 -2.02
C TRP A 545 7.60 -14.08 -2.40
N VAL A 546 6.33 -13.84 -2.76
CA VAL A 546 5.82 -12.60 -3.38
C VAL A 546 6.17 -11.29 -2.66
N LEU A 547 6.55 -11.35 -1.37
CA LEU A 547 7.21 -10.28 -0.63
C LEU A 547 8.37 -10.87 0.20
N GLY A 548 9.58 -10.34 0.04
CA GLY A 548 10.75 -10.67 0.85
C GLY A 548 11.74 -11.71 0.30
N CYS A 549 11.43 -12.43 -0.79
CA CYS A 549 12.28 -13.47 -1.37
C CYS A 549 12.44 -13.31 -2.91
N PRO A 550 13.56 -13.77 -3.50
CA PRO A 550 14.71 -14.44 -2.87
C PRO A 550 15.69 -13.49 -2.16
N ALA A 551 15.80 -12.24 -2.62
CA ALA A 551 16.62 -11.19 -2.02
C ALA A 551 15.79 -9.89 -2.00
N GLU A 552 15.64 -9.31 -0.81
CA GLU A 552 14.85 -8.09 -0.55
C GLU A 552 15.78 -6.91 -0.30
N ILE A 553 16.73 -7.09 0.60
CA ILE A 553 17.66 -6.05 1.07
C ILE A 553 19.05 -6.41 0.58
N HIS A 554 19.81 -5.43 0.11
CA HIS A 554 21.19 -5.59 -0.36
C HIS A 554 22.11 -4.64 0.43
N PRO A 555 22.38 -4.88 1.73
CA PRO A 555 22.88 -3.87 2.66
C PRO A 555 24.21 -3.18 2.30
N LEU A 556 24.99 -3.74 1.38
CA LEU A 556 26.23 -3.14 0.88
C LEU A 556 26.07 -2.30 -0.39
N SER A 557 24.96 -2.44 -1.12
CA SER A 557 24.67 -1.73 -2.38
C SER A 557 23.39 -0.88 -2.36
N ASP A 558 22.55 -1.02 -1.33
CA ASP A 558 21.43 -0.11 -1.02
C ASP A 558 21.89 1.24 -0.42
N THR A 559 23.10 1.69 -0.75
CA THR A 559 23.57 3.05 -0.48
C THR A 559 22.94 4.01 -1.47
N HIS A 560 22.14 4.96 -0.97
CA HIS A 560 21.35 5.90 -1.80
C HIS A 560 20.33 5.24 -2.75
N ARG A 561 19.81 4.08 -2.37
CA ARG A 561 18.61 3.49 -2.95
C ARG A 561 17.41 3.74 -2.03
N ASN A 562 16.46 4.56 -2.48
CA ASN A 562 15.17 4.82 -1.81
C ASN A 562 14.17 3.65 -2.04
N ASP A 563 14.72 2.43 -2.06
CA ASP A 563 14.17 1.17 -2.58
C ASP A 563 14.02 0.12 -1.48
N VAL A 564 14.60 0.37 -0.32
CA VAL A 564 14.33 -0.42 0.86
C VAL A 564 14.27 0.57 2.01
N HIS A 565 13.08 0.77 2.57
CA HIS A 565 12.88 1.62 3.75
C HIS A 565 13.79 1.20 4.93
N ALA A 566 14.19 -0.08 4.98
CA ALA A 566 15.29 -0.54 5.82
C ALA A 566 16.70 -0.30 5.21
N GLY A 567 16.98 -0.63 3.94
CA GLY A 567 18.33 -0.96 3.39
C GLY A 567 19.52 -0.09 3.82
N GLU A 568 19.47 1.21 3.58
CA GLU A 568 20.50 2.17 4.02
C GLU A 568 20.74 2.08 5.54
N TYR A 569 19.65 2.04 6.31
CA TYR A 569 19.65 1.88 7.76
C TYR A 569 19.86 0.43 8.20
N PHE A 570 19.67 -0.56 7.34
CA PHE A 570 19.77 -1.99 7.66
C PHE A 570 21.23 -2.36 7.86
N LYS A 571 22.15 -1.80 7.06
CA LYS A 571 23.59 -1.92 7.33
C LYS A 571 23.95 -1.48 8.75
N THR A 572 23.50 -0.28 9.13
CA THR A 572 23.77 0.30 10.46
C THR A 572 23.08 -0.48 11.58
N GLY A 573 21.77 -0.71 11.46
CA GLY A 573 20.97 -1.47 12.43
C GLY A 573 21.45 -2.92 12.57
N PHE A 574 21.84 -3.59 11.48
CA PHE A 574 22.46 -4.92 11.54
C PHE A 574 23.78 -4.88 12.31
N MET A 575 24.64 -3.90 12.09
CA MET A 575 25.89 -3.73 12.85
C MET A 575 25.63 -3.43 14.35
N GLU A 576 24.52 -2.78 14.71
CA GLU A 576 24.14 -2.51 16.11
C GLU A 576 23.47 -3.72 16.79
N LEU A 577 22.65 -4.47 16.06
CA LEU A 577 22.02 -5.72 16.53
C LEU A 577 23.07 -6.84 16.66
N PHE A 578 23.90 -7.02 15.64
CA PHE A 578 24.93 -8.06 15.50
C PHE A 578 26.36 -7.48 15.51
N PRO A 579 26.82 -6.88 16.63
CA PRO A 579 28.11 -6.21 16.68
C PRO A 579 29.26 -7.19 16.44
N GLY A 580 30.07 -6.89 15.42
CA GLY A 580 31.19 -7.73 14.98
C GLY A 580 30.83 -8.85 14.00
N ALA A 581 29.58 -8.96 13.56
CA ALA A 581 29.23 -9.77 12.40
C ALA A 581 29.62 -9.07 11.09
N GLU A 582 29.90 -9.86 10.06
CA GLU A 582 30.05 -9.37 8.69
C GLU A 582 28.67 -8.97 8.14
N VAL A 583 28.58 -7.79 7.53
CA VAL A 583 27.33 -7.31 6.92
C VAL A 583 27.09 -8.10 5.63
N PRO A 584 25.94 -8.78 5.47
CA PRO A 584 25.69 -9.61 4.29
C PRO A 584 25.50 -8.77 3.03
N GLU A 585 25.84 -9.36 1.88
CA GLU A 585 25.60 -8.76 0.56
C GLU A 585 24.10 -8.67 0.24
N GLU A 586 23.34 -9.71 0.61
CA GLU A 586 21.89 -9.86 0.39
C GLU A 586 21.19 -10.43 1.64
N VAL A 587 19.94 -10.02 1.88
CA VAL A 587 19.04 -10.56 2.91
C VAL A 587 17.67 -10.82 2.28
N GLY A 588 17.11 -12.00 2.54
CA GLY A 588 15.81 -12.40 1.99
C GLY A 588 15.14 -13.44 2.87
N VAL A 589 13.85 -13.27 3.12
CA VAL A 589 12.97 -14.16 3.89
C VAL A 589 11.53 -13.77 3.60
N SER A 590 10.59 -14.72 3.53
CA SER A 590 9.17 -14.43 3.35
C SER A 590 8.67 -13.42 4.40
N CYS A 591 8.03 -12.35 3.94
CA CYS A 591 7.59 -11.21 4.77
C CYS A 591 6.77 -11.57 6.01
N CYS A 592 6.70 -10.57 6.90
CA CYS A 592 5.58 -10.24 7.78
C CYS A 592 5.66 -10.81 9.20
N ALA A 593 6.86 -11.12 9.70
CA ALA A 593 7.15 -11.41 11.12
C ALA A 593 6.25 -12.46 11.82
N GLN A 594 5.54 -13.32 11.10
CA GLN A 594 4.80 -14.45 11.67
C GLN A 594 5.68 -15.71 11.63
N PHE A 595 6.10 -16.20 12.78
CA PHE A 595 7.06 -17.31 12.87
C PHE A 595 6.88 -18.15 14.14
N ALA A 596 7.43 -19.34 14.14
CA ALA A 596 7.49 -20.21 15.31
C ALA A 596 8.94 -20.59 15.63
N VAL A 597 9.24 -20.74 16.91
CA VAL A 597 10.59 -21.01 17.43
C VAL A 597 10.54 -21.87 18.70
N THR A 598 11.55 -22.70 18.93
CA THR A 598 11.62 -23.61 20.08
C THR A 598 12.30 -22.98 21.29
N ARG A 599 12.04 -23.52 22.50
CA ARG A 599 12.78 -23.16 23.73
C ARG A 599 14.29 -23.19 23.52
N TRP A 600 14.79 -24.27 22.91
CA TRP A 600 16.22 -24.50 22.75
C TRP A 600 16.83 -23.50 21.76
N LYS A 601 16.12 -23.16 20.68
CA LYS A 601 16.60 -22.20 19.69
C LYS A 601 16.63 -20.76 20.22
N ILE A 602 15.66 -20.35 21.05
CA ILE A 602 15.75 -19.07 21.76
C ILE A 602 16.97 -19.06 22.70
N ARG A 603 17.26 -20.18 23.39
CA ARG A 603 18.33 -20.27 24.39
C ARG A 603 19.75 -20.47 23.85
N GLU A 604 19.93 -20.69 22.54
CA GLU A 604 21.24 -20.59 21.90
C GLU A 604 21.83 -19.17 22.00
N ARG A 605 20.96 -18.15 22.06
CA ARG A 605 21.33 -16.75 22.18
C ARG A 605 21.07 -16.26 23.61
N PRO A 606 22.06 -15.64 24.29
CA PRO A 606 21.91 -15.24 25.69
C PRO A 606 20.84 -14.14 25.87
N LYS A 607 20.16 -14.17 27.01
CA LYS A 607 19.12 -13.19 27.41
C LYS A 607 19.53 -11.71 27.21
N SER A 608 20.82 -11.42 27.37
CA SER A 608 21.42 -10.10 27.16
C SER A 608 21.28 -9.57 25.73
N ASP A 609 21.26 -10.44 24.72
CA ASP A 609 21.08 -10.03 23.32
C ASP A 609 19.65 -9.56 23.07
N TYR A 610 18.65 -10.32 23.54
CA TYR A 610 17.25 -9.90 23.44
C TYR A 610 17.00 -8.58 24.17
N VAL A 611 17.64 -8.36 25.33
CA VAL A 611 17.66 -7.07 26.01
C VAL A 611 18.33 -5.98 25.19
N ARG A 612 19.44 -6.26 24.47
CA ARG A 612 20.09 -5.32 23.54
C ARG A 612 19.17 -4.96 22.37
N TYR A 613 18.51 -5.94 21.75
CA TYR A 613 17.54 -5.71 20.67
C TYR A 613 16.37 -4.82 21.11
N ARG A 614 15.81 -5.08 22.30
CA ARG A 614 14.73 -4.23 22.84
C ARG A 614 15.23 -2.82 23.19
N LYS A 615 16.46 -2.70 23.72
CA LYS A 615 17.10 -1.41 23.99
C LYS A 615 17.30 -0.61 22.71
N TRP A 616 17.79 -1.25 21.64
CA TRP A 616 17.92 -0.64 20.31
C TRP A 616 16.59 -0.10 19.80
N LEU A 617 15.50 -0.89 19.82
CA LEU A 617 14.17 -0.41 19.44
C LEU A 617 13.68 0.80 20.25
N THR A 618 14.06 0.92 21.54
CA THR A 618 13.67 2.07 22.39
C THR A 618 14.57 3.29 22.27
N GLU A 619 15.78 3.16 21.74
CA GLU A 619 16.79 4.24 21.69
C GLU A 619 17.11 4.71 20.26
N THR A 620 16.79 3.91 19.24
CA THR A 620 16.98 4.28 17.83
C THR A 620 16.12 5.48 17.44
N THR A 621 16.70 6.41 16.69
CA THR A 621 16.01 7.58 16.12
C THR A 621 15.13 7.23 14.92
N LEU A 622 15.23 6.01 14.40
CA LEU A 622 14.41 5.54 13.27
C LEU A 622 12.91 5.56 13.63
N PRO A 623 12.02 5.88 12.67
CA PRO A 623 10.57 5.69 12.78
C PRO A 623 10.13 4.27 13.18
N ASP A 624 8.84 4.11 13.49
CA ASP A 624 8.27 2.84 13.96
C ASP A 624 8.41 1.73 12.93
N ASP A 625 7.90 2.01 11.75
CA ASP A 625 7.94 1.24 10.51
C ASP A 625 9.35 0.82 10.12
N LEU A 626 10.31 1.75 10.02
CA LEU A 626 11.71 1.42 9.66
C LEU A 626 12.35 0.47 10.68
N SER A 627 12.16 0.75 11.98
CA SER A 627 12.71 -0.09 13.05
C SER A 627 12.04 -1.48 13.12
N GLY A 628 10.75 -1.57 12.76
CA GLY A 628 10.03 -2.82 12.60
C GLY A 628 10.57 -3.64 11.43
N ARG A 629 10.72 -3.03 10.23
CA ARG A 629 11.22 -3.71 9.02
C ARG A 629 12.65 -4.26 9.20
N ILE A 630 13.53 -3.55 9.92
CA ILE A 630 14.87 -4.07 10.26
C ILE A 630 14.77 -5.29 11.19
N MET A 631 13.88 -5.30 12.18
CA MET A 631 13.66 -6.46 13.05
C MET A 631 13.01 -7.63 12.31
N GLU A 632 12.02 -7.37 11.47
CA GLU A 632 11.34 -8.34 10.60
C GLU A 632 12.35 -9.17 9.81
N TYR A 633 13.24 -8.49 9.06
CA TYR A 633 14.31 -9.09 8.27
C TYR A 633 15.56 -9.45 9.10
N SER A 634 15.48 -9.39 10.43
CA SER A 634 16.51 -9.91 11.34
C SER A 634 16.09 -11.20 12.05
N TRP A 635 14.80 -11.54 12.13
CA TRP A 635 14.34 -12.64 13.00
C TRP A 635 14.95 -14.01 12.65
N HIS A 636 15.04 -14.36 11.37
CA HIS A 636 15.64 -15.63 10.94
C HIS A 636 17.14 -15.70 11.29
N MET A 637 17.87 -14.59 11.18
CA MET A 637 19.28 -14.47 11.58
C MET A 637 19.47 -14.44 13.11
N ILE A 638 18.56 -13.80 13.86
CA ILE A 638 18.50 -13.88 15.33
C ILE A 638 18.43 -15.35 15.77
N PHE A 639 17.67 -16.18 15.06
CA PHE A 639 17.53 -17.62 15.29
C PHE A 639 18.40 -18.50 14.36
N GLY A 640 19.53 -17.97 13.88
CA GLY A 640 20.62 -18.77 13.30
C GLY A 640 20.34 -19.42 11.94
N LYS A 641 19.46 -18.84 11.13
CA LYS A 641 19.43 -19.09 9.67
C LYS A 641 20.41 -18.13 8.96
N GLY A 642 20.73 -18.42 7.70
CA GLY A 642 21.56 -17.53 6.88
C GLY A 642 20.82 -16.24 6.46
N PRO A 643 21.53 -15.22 5.93
CA PRO A 643 20.95 -13.94 5.51
C PRO A 643 19.81 -14.08 4.49
N VAL A 644 20.00 -14.96 3.49
CA VAL A 644 18.92 -15.43 2.63
C VAL A 644 18.42 -16.77 3.17
N TYR A 645 17.12 -16.83 3.49
CA TYR A 645 16.41 -18.03 3.95
C TYR A 645 15.05 -18.15 3.25
N CYS A 646 15.12 -18.44 1.95
CA CYS A 646 13.97 -18.63 1.06
C CYS A 646 13.90 -20.10 0.61
N PRO A 647 13.32 -21.02 1.41
CA PRO A 647 12.97 -22.35 0.93
C PRO A 647 11.91 -22.25 -0.18
N THR A 648 11.88 -23.19 -1.13
CA THR A 648 10.85 -23.17 -2.18
C THR A 648 9.45 -23.27 -1.58
N ALA A 649 8.45 -22.68 -2.24
CA ALA A 649 7.07 -22.71 -1.79
C ALA A 649 6.57 -24.16 -1.59
N GLU A 650 6.89 -25.07 -2.53
CA GLU A 650 6.61 -26.50 -2.42
C GLU A 650 7.22 -27.13 -1.14
N GLU A 651 8.52 -26.92 -0.89
CA GLU A 651 9.18 -27.43 0.31
C GLU A 651 8.55 -26.86 1.58
N CYS A 652 8.29 -25.55 1.59
CA CYS A 652 7.75 -24.86 2.75
C CYS A 652 6.32 -25.33 3.06
N TYR A 653 5.40 -25.31 2.08
CA TYR A 653 4.03 -25.80 2.27
C TYR A 653 4.00 -27.28 2.69
N CYS A 654 4.87 -28.12 2.13
CA CYS A 654 4.99 -29.52 2.52
C CYS A 654 5.51 -29.69 3.95
N LYS A 655 6.61 -29.04 4.33
CA LYS A 655 7.30 -29.31 5.61
C LYS A 655 6.74 -28.50 6.78
N VAL A 656 6.24 -27.29 6.54
CA VAL A 656 5.64 -26.42 7.55
C VAL A 656 4.15 -26.73 7.77
N PHE A 657 3.42 -27.07 6.70
CA PHE A 657 1.96 -27.26 6.74
C PHE A 657 1.47 -28.65 6.28
N GLY A 658 2.35 -29.59 5.95
CA GLY A 658 1.95 -30.93 5.47
C GLY A 658 1.31 -30.94 4.08
N LEU A 659 1.26 -29.80 3.38
CA LEU A 659 0.62 -29.62 2.08
C LEU A 659 1.59 -30.02 0.95
N CYS A 660 1.93 -31.30 0.87
CA CYS A 660 2.99 -31.82 -0.01
C CYS A 660 2.57 -32.14 -1.46
N ASN A 661 1.29 -32.02 -1.80
CA ASN A 661 0.75 -32.39 -3.12
C ASN A 661 0.15 -31.15 -3.81
N LEU A 662 0.98 -30.12 -4.01
CA LEU A 662 0.59 -28.85 -4.63
C LEU A 662 1.18 -28.74 -6.05
N ASP A 663 0.51 -28.00 -6.91
CA ASP A 663 1.05 -27.60 -8.20
C ASP A 663 1.83 -26.29 -8.00
N CYS A 664 3.16 -26.33 -8.15
CA CYS A 664 4.05 -25.21 -7.86
C CYS A 664 4.85 -24.84 -9.11
N PRO A 665 4.35 -23.92 -9.96
CA PRO A 665 4.93 -23.63 -11.27
C PRO A 665 6.23 -22.80 -11.21
N THR A 666 6.58 -22.27 -10.03
CA THR A 666 7.85 -21.56 -9.80
C THR A 666 8.39 -21.91 -8.40
N GLU A 667 9.66 -21.59 -8.13
CA GLU A 667 10.27 -21.80 -6.81
C GLU A 667 9.53 -21.05 -5.68
N GLY A 668 8.85 -19.94 -5.98
CA GLY A 668 8.25 -19.03 -5.01
C GLY A 668 6.74 -19.00 -4.94
N ASP A 669 6.03 -19.82 -5.73
CA ASP A 669 4.57 -19.83 -5.83
C ASP A 669 3.99 -21.25 -5.98
N CYS A 670 2.80 -21.46 -5.43
CA CYS A 670 1.99 -22.66 -5.64
C CYS A 670 0.54 -22.28 -5.99
N ALA A 671 0.08 -22.80 -7.13
CA ALA A 671 -1.14 -22.40 -7.79
C ALA A 671 -2.36 -22.50 -6.86
N GLY A 672 -3.02 -21.38 -6.61
CA GLY A 672 -4.20 -21.31 -5.76
C GLY A 672 -3.92 -21.56 -4.26
N ARG A 673 -2.69 -21.38 -3.77
CA ARG A 673 -2.40 -21.32 -2.32
C ARG A 673 -2.38 -19.91 -1.75
N TYR A 674 -1.72 -18.99 -2.43
CA TYR A 674 -1.67 -17.58 -2.03
C TYR A 674 -1.63 -16.70 -3.28
N VAL A 675 -2.31 -15.57 -3.23
CA VAL A 675 -2.17 -14.46 -4.18
C VAL A 675 -2.08 -13.20 -3.34
N LEU A 676 -1.25 -12.22 -3.71
CA LEU A 676 -1.25 -10.93 -3.01
C LEU A 676 -2.61 -10.26 -3.27
N PRO A 677 -3.43 -9.96 -2.24
CA PRO A 677 -4.75 -9.40 -2.47
C PRO A 677 -4.66 -8.00 -3.11
N PRO A 678 -5.70 -7.55 -3.83
CA PRO A 678 -5.72 -6.23 -4.45
C PRO A 678 -5.61 -5.07 -3.43
N TYR A 679 -5.90 -5.34 -2.15
CA TYR A 679 -5.84 -4.36 -1.06
C TYR A 679 -5.37 -5.03 0.26
N SER A 680 -4.67 -4.28 1.12
CA SER A 680 -4.09 -4.77 2.39
C SER A 680 -5.09 -5.00 3.53
N SER A 681 -6.39 -4.84 3.29
CA SER A 681 -7.43 -4.82 4.33
C SER A 681 -8.73 -5.43 3.81
N LEU A 682 -9.12 -6.58 4.35
CA LEU A 682 -10.15 -7.47 3.79
C LEU A 682 -11.58 -6.88 3.86
N PRO A 683 -12.50 -7.29 2.95
CA PRO A 683 -13.87 -6.78 2.90
C PRO A 683 -14.65 -6.94 4.21
N LYS A 684 -15.52 -5.97 4.50
CA LYS A 684 -16.46 -6.09 5.62
C LYS A 684 -17.47 -7.22 5.36
N GLY A 685 -17.29 -8.34 6.05
CA GLY A 685 -18.07 -9.56 5.85
C GLY A 685 -17.29 -10.71 5.20
N TRP A 686 -16.01 -10.52 4.90
CA TRP A 686 -15.08 -11.61 4.58
C TRP A 686 -15.13 -12.69 5.68
N PRO A 687 -15.06 -14.00 5.33
CA PRO A 687 -14.83 -14.58 3.99
C PRO A 687 -16.12 -14.87 3.21
N TYR A 688 -17.27 -14.32 3.63
CA TYR A 688 -18.58 -14.54 2.99
C TYR A 688 -18.99 -13.43 2.02
N VAL A 689 -18.26 -12.31 2.03
CA VAL A 689 -18.41 -11.17 1.12
C VAL A 689 -17.05 -10.88 0.49
N GLY A 690 -16.97 -10.91 -0.84
CA GLY A 690 -15.74 -10.63 -1.59
C GLY A 690 -15.52 -9.15 -1.88
N TRP A 691 -14.41 -8.87 -2.57
CA TRP A 691 -13.95 -7.51 -2.92
C TRP A 691 -14.91 -6.69 -3.79
N LYS A 692 -15.86 -7.35 -4.47
CA LYS A 692 -16.87 -6.73 -5.35
C LYS A 692 -18.27 -6.77 -4.70
N GLY A 693 -18.33 -6.97 -3.38
CA GLY A 693 -19.57 -7.11 -2.61
C GLY A 693 -20.35 -8.42 -2.86
N GLN A 694 -19.79 -9.32 -3.65
CA GLN A 694 -20.42 -10.59 -4.02
C GLN A 694 -20.41 -11.58 -2.85
N LYS A 695 -21.40 -12.49 -2.81
CA LYS A 695 -21.42 -13.57 -1.82
C LYS A 695 -20.41 -14.65 -2.18
N GLN A 696 -19.55 -15.00 -1.23
CA GLN A 696 -18.59 -16.09 -1.34
C GLN A 696 -18.96 -17.24 -0.40
N ASP A 697 -18.50 -18.46 -0.73
CA ASP A 697 -18.67 -19.65 0.10
C ASP A 697 -17.32 -20.37 0.24
N PRO A 698 -16.63 -20.20 1.39
CA PRO A 698 -15.32 -20.80 1.63
C PRO A 698 -15.28 -22.33 1.62
N SER A 699 -16.42 -23.01 1.55
CA SER A 699 -16.49 -24.46 1.39
C SER A 699 -16.50 -24.95 -0.06
N LYS A 700 -16.60 -24.05 -1.05
CA LYS A 700 -16.87 -24.40 -2.46
C LYS A 700 -15.78 -24.09 -3.49
N GLY A 701 -14.75 -23.33 -3.13
CA GLY A 701 -13.65 -22.98 -4.04
C GLY A 701 -12.78 -21.85 -3.49
N LEU A 702 -11.77 -21.43 -4.26
CA LEU A 702 -10.95 -20.24 -3.98
C LEU A 702 -11.85 -18.98 -3.98
N PRO A 703 -11.48 -17.90 -3.25
CA PRO A 703 -12.18 -16.63 -3.40
C PRO A 703 -12.00 -16.07 -4.81
N GLU A 704 -13.00 -15.33 -5.26
CA GLU A 704 -12.94 -14.59 -6.51
C GLU A 704 -12.05 -13.34 -6.33
N ALA A 705 -11.13 -13.12 -7.27
CA ALA A 705 -10.23 -11.98 -7.34
C ALA A 705 -10.98 -10.67 -7.66
#